data_AF-A0A226N6G9-F1
#
_entry.id   AF-A0A226N6G9-F1
#
_cell.length_a   1.000
_cell.length_b   1.000
_cell.length_c   1.000
_cell.angle_alpha   90.00
_cell.angle_beta   90.00
_cell.angle_gamma   90.00
#
_symmetry.space_group_name_H-M   'P 1'
#
loop_
_entity.id
_entity.type
_entity.pdbx_description
1 polymer ?
#
loop_
_entity_poly.entity_id
_entity_poly.type
_entity_poly.pdbx_seq_one_letter_code
_entity_poly.pdbx_strand_id
1 'polypeptide(L)'
;MEPFPSDQIQLPRNMIENSMFEEEPDVVDLAKEPCLHPLEPDEVEYEPRSSRLLVRGLGEHEMDDDEEDYESSAKLLGMSFINRSSGFRNNMSAYRQSPDGSCSVPSMKTMLICTVVLVIAVSVIMVIYLLPKCTFTKEGCHKKNRTMELIYPLATNGKLFPWAKIRLPSDVVPLHYDLDLQPNLTTLKFTGSVKIVVNITQVTKKIVLHSSGLNITKTTITSTGGQEKPVELLEYPLHDQIAVMTPESLLVGQNYTVNLEFSSNLSDTYYGFYKISYKDENYKQRWFAATQFEPLAARSAFPCFDEPALKATFSVRIKRDEKLSTLSNMPKKATTPVTKGIVQDEFFVSLKMSTYLVAFVVADLKNISMETNGSLVSVYAIPQHINQVEYALNTTLKLLEFYEKYFLINYPLEKLDLVAIPDFQSGAMENWGLITFRETTLLFDNKASSTRDKKLITAVIAHELAHQWFGNLVTMEWWNDLWLNEGFATFMEYFAMQEIFPELHSDEDFLNLIFKAMMKDALNSSHPVSSAVQSSEQIEEMFDSLSYIKGASLLMMLKHYLTKDVFQAGIEVYLHNHKYGSAQSDDLWDSMNEITNGTLDVKKLMKTWVLHKGFPLVTINRKGKIISLHQERFLYRVEPDNWTSDASYLWDIPLTYTTNKCNFTHCINAYLLDQKSGVIELPEEVEWIKFNVDMNGYYIVNYDEDWKTLIDLLKKNHTALSAKDRANLINNIFNLANLGKESLKKAFELIDYLKEESSTAPLTQALFQLGLIFSLLEKRGEQQLAARVMYRIEFLLGNKIDQQHWTDDGTLSERELRSMLLTFACTHGIRNCRTTASKMFDDWMKSNGTMSLPNDLMKAIFITGAKTNDGWEFLLKMYSSSVPEAEKSKMIEALASTEDVRKMMWLMQNSLEGEIIRTQELSHIIATISHSLPGHLLAWDFVKENWEKLTRKFHLGSYTIQNIISSSTSQFSTKVHLLEVRTFFESKSEESSKLRCVKEAIETIQLNVQWMETNLVKLQEWL
;
A
#
# COMPACT_ATOMS: atom_id res chain seq x y z
N MET A 1 -29.53 -29.61 33.69
CA MET A 1 -29.97 -30.85 34.36
C MET A 1 -29.25 -32.00 33.69
N GLU A 2 -28.67 -32.89 34.48
CA GLU A 2 -28.01 -34.14 34.08
C GLU A 2 -29.04 -35.27 33.83
N PRO A 3 -28.66 -36.50 33.37
CA PRO A 3 -27.30 -37.04 33.25
C PRO A 3 -26.89 -37.75 31.94
N PHE A 4 -25.58 -38.00 31.87
CA PHE A 4 -24.84 -39.03 31.10
C PHE A 4 -25.44 -40.46 31.20
N PRO A 5 -25.03 -41.39 30.33
CA PRO A 5 -23.82 -42.19 30.60
C PRO A 5 -22.81 -42.26 29.43
N SER A 6 -21.53 -42.39 29.80
CA SER A 6 -20.42 -42.85 28.96
C SER A 6 -20.34 -44.38 28.92
N ASP A 7 -19.59 -44.94 27.97
CA ASP A 7 -18.91 -46.23 28.22
C ASP A 7 -17.52 -46.29 27.55
N GLN A 8 -16.60 -47.04 28.16
CA GLN A 8 -15.23 -47.24 27.68
C GLN A 8 -15.05 -48.67 27.15
N ILE A 9 -14.25 -48.86 26.10
CA ILE A 9 -13.72 -50.18 25.73
C ILE A 9 -12.20 -50.11 25.64
N GLN A 10 -11.53 -51.02 26.35
CA GLN A 10 -10.08 -51.14 26.40
C GLN A 10 -9.57 -51.99 25.22
N LEU A 11 -8.43 -51.60 24.64
CA LEU A 11 -7.68 -52.45 23.71
C LEU A 11 -6.79 -53.44 24.49
N PRO A 12 -6.72 -54.72 24.07
CA PRO A 12 -5.84 -55.72 24.69
C PRO A 12 -4.37 -55.54 24.29
N ARG A 13 -3.47 -56.16 25.07
CA ARG A 13 -2.00 -56.10 24.92
C ARG A 13 -1.42 -57.51 24.69
N ASN A 14 -0.22 -57.58 24.10
CA ASN A 14 0.68 -58.75 23.98
C ASN A 14 0.22 -59.84 22.99
N MET A 15 1.07 -60.56 22.24
CA MET A 15 2.51 -60.52 21.86
C MET A 15 2.64 -61.33 20.52
N ILE A 16 3.71 -61.32 19.72
CA ILE A 16 4.92 -62.18 19.85
C ILE A 16 5.93 -61.88 18.70
N GLU A 17 7.22 -61.79 19.06
CA GLU A 17 8.49 -62.11 18.36
C GLU A 17 8.91 -61.58 16.95
N ASN A 18 10.03 -60.83 16.98
CA ASN A 18 11.33 -61.07 16.31
C ASN A 18 11.48 -61.25 14.78
N SER A 19 12.26 -60.35 14.18
CA SER A 19 13.60 -60.68 13.62
C SER A 19 14.47 -59.41 13.51
N MET A 20 15.76 -59.53 13.18
CA MET A 20 16.77 -58.44 13.28
C MET A 20 17.90 -58.62 12.25
N PHE A 21 18.57 -57.50 11.92
CA PHE A 21 19.81 -57.30 11.15
C PHE A 21 19.74 -57.07 9.63
N GLU A 22 20.40 -55.96 9.24
CA GLU A 22 21.22 -55.71 8.03
C GLU A 22 20.57 -55.84 6.62
N GLU A 23 20.95 -55.07 5.58
CA GLU A 23 22.11 -54.18 5.40
C GLU A 23 21.76 -52.94 4.50
N GLU A 24 22.77 -52.17 4.07
CA GLU A 24 22.76 -50.83 3.43
C GLU A 24 21.88 -50.61 2.16
N PRO A 25 21.82 -49.35 1.67
CA PRO A 25 22.33 -49.15 0.30
C PRO A 25 23.33 -47.97 0.12
N ASP A 26 24.13 -48.09 -0.95
CA ASP A 26 25.27 -47.24 -1.32
C ASP A 26 25.06 -45.71 -1.37
N VAL A 27 26.15 -44.99 -1.10
CA VAL A 27 26.36 -43.60 -1.50
C VAL A 27 26.75 -43.54 -2.98
N VAL A 28 25.95 -42.88 -3.82
CA VAL A 28 26.33 -42.50 -5.19
C VAL A 28 26.17 -40.98 -5.37
N ASP A 29 27.27 -40.33 -5.73
CA ASP A 29 27.37 -38.89 -5.95
C ASP A 29 26.79 -38.47 -7.31
N LEU A 30 25.89 -37.49 -7.30
CA LEU A 30 25.35 -36.84 -8.50
C LEU A 30 25.32 -35.30 -8.39
N ALA A 31 26.29 -34.71 -7.70
CA ALA A 31 26.57 -33.28 -7.83
C ALA A 31 27.32 -33.00 -9.15
N LYS A 32 26.58 -32.92 -10.27
CA LYS A 32 27.11 -32.40 -11.56
C LYS A 32 26.40 -31.14 -12.02
N GLU A 33 27.21 -30.10 -12.20
CA GLU A 33 26.80 -28.83 -12.81
C GLU A 33 26.39 -29.03 -14.28
N PRO A 34 25.30 -28.39 -14.75
CA PRO A 34 25.03 -28.27 -16.17
C PRO A 34 25.91 -27.17 -16.77
N CYS A 35 27.12 -27.51 -17.22
CA CYS A 35 27.95 -26.59 -17.99
C CYS A 35 27.27 -26.18 -19.31
N LEU A 36 27.50 -24.93 -19.72
CA LEU A 36 27.09 -24.43 -21.04
C LEU A 36 27.74 -25.25 -22.17
N HIS A 37 27.02 -25.41 -23.28
CA HIS A 37 27.62 -25.58 -24.60
C HIS A 37 27.27 -24.38 -25.50
N PRO A 38 28.21 -23.92 -26.35
CA PRO A 38 28.05 -22.71 -27.14
C PRO A 38 27.31 -22.97 -28.45
N LEU A 39 26.73 -21.90 -29.02
CA LEU A 39 26.39 -21.83 -30.44
C LEU A 39 27.53 -21.15 -31.19
N GLU A 40 27.89 -21.69 -32.35
CA GLU A 40 28.91 -21.13 -33.25
C GLU A 40 28.34 -19.93 -34.04
N PRO A 41 29.16 -18.92 -34.39
CA PRO A 41 28.73 -17.81 -35.24
C PRO A 41 28.98 -18.10 -36.73
N ASP A 42 27.94 -18.01 -37.56
CA ASP A 42 28.10 -18.01 -39.02
C ASP A 42 28.81 -16.72 -39.50
N GLU A 43 29.82 -16.88 -40.35
CA GLU A 43 30.51 -15.77 -41.01
C GLU A 43 29.73 -15.29 -42.25
N VAL A 44 29.54 -13.97 -42.38
CA VAL A 44 29.22 -13.34 -43.67
C VAL A 44 30.09 -12.09 -43.84
N GLU A 45 31.01 -12.15 -44.81
CA GLU A 45 31.90 -11.03 -45.16
C GLU A 45 31.13 -9.85 -45.77
N TYR A 46 31.64 -8.62 -45.58
CA TYR A 46 31.53 -7.59 -46.62
C TYR A 46 32.67 -6.56 -46.53
N GLU A 47 33.51 -6.50 -47.58
CA GLU A 47 34.64 -5.56 -47.66
C GLU A 47 34.22 -4.10 -47.90
N PRO A 48 34.98 -3.11 -47.39
CA PRO A 48 34.80 -1.69 -47.69
C PRO A 48 35.48 -1.27 -49.01
N ARG A 49 34.92 -0.27 -49.71
CA ARG A 49 35.63 0.41 -50.81
C ARG A 49 35.88 1.89 -50.54
N SER A 50 37.14 2.28 -50.78
CA SER A 50 37.72 3.59 -50.45
C SER A 50 37.72 4.57 -51.63
N SER A 51 37.60 5.87 -51.33
CA SER A 51 38.24 6.98 -52.05
C SER A 51 38.40 8.17 -51.07
N ARG A 52 39.59 8.73 -50.78
CA ARG A 52 40.45 9.61 -51.62
C ARG A 52 39.81 11.01 -51.85
N LEU A 53 40.49 12.16 -51.71
CA LEU A 53 41.93 12.52 -51.77
C LEU A 53 42.20 13.94 -51.18
N LEU A 54 43.46 14.23 -50.73
CA LEU A 54 44.16 15.56 -50.70
C LEU A 54 43.65 16.69 -49.75
N VAL A 55 44.45 17.69 -49.32
CA VAL A 55 45.91 17.79 -49.00
C VAL A 55 46.24 19.11 -48.24
N ARG A 56 47.26 19.10 -47.35
CA ARG A 56 47.90 20.27 -46.66
C ARG A 56 46.99 21.12 -45.73
N GLY A 57 47.49 21.80 -44.69
CA GLY A 57 48.84 21.80 -44.09
C GLY A 57 49.29 23.20 -43.63
N LEU A 58 50.10 23.26 -42.55
CA LEU A 58 50.57 24.49 -41.84
C LEU A 58 49.43 25.22 -41.07
N GLY A 59 49.65 25.92 -39.96
CA GLY A 59 50.84 26.15 -39.12
C GLY A 59 50.38 26.48 -37.67
N GLU A 60 51.17 26.23 -36.61
CA GLU A 60 52.27 27.05 -36.06
C GLU A 60 51.81 28.12 -35.04
N HIS A 61 52.43 28.11 -33.84
CA HIS A 61 52.49 29.18 -32.80
C HIS A 61 51.14 29.60 -32.12
N GLU A 62 51.06 29.97 -30.83
CA GLU A 62 52.04 30.02 -29.73
C GLU A 62 51.38 30.07 -28.32
N MET A 63 52.23 30.01 -27.27
CA MET A 63 52.24 30.75 -25.97
C MET A 63 50.99 31.55 -25.52
N ASP A 64 50.63 31.69 -24.24
CA ASP A 64 51.23 31.29 -22.93
C ASP A 64 50.18 31.46 -21.79
N ASP A 65 50.53 31.07 -20.55
CA ASP A 65 50.30 31.69 -19.21
C ASP A 65 49.01 32.52 -18.90
N ASP A 66 48.40 32.55 -17.70
CA ASP A 66 48.61 31.81 -16.42
C ASP A 66 47.38 32.01 -15.46
N GLU A 67 47.49 31.51 -14.21
CA GLU A 67 46.99 31.99 -12.89
C GLU A 67 45.99 33.21 -12.81
N GLU A 68 45.04 33.33 -11.86
CA GLU A 68 44.60 32.51 -10.70
C GLU A 68 43.20 32.99 -10.21
N ASP A 69 42.64 32.29 -9.21
CA ASP A 69 41.63 32.70 -8.22
C ASP A 69 40.26 33.33 -8.58
N TYR A 70 39.22 32.91 -7.84
CA TYR A 70 37.93 33.60 -7.75
C TYR A 70 37.26 33.40 -6.38
N GLU A 71 37.18 34.48 -5.58
CA GLU A 71 36.37 34.50 -4.35
C GLU A 71 34.89 34.84 -4.63
N SER A 72 34.03 34.58 -3.64
CA SER A 72 32.57 34.66 -3.77
C SER A 72 32.00 36.09 -3.72
N SER A 73 31.03 36.42 -4.60
CA SER A 73 29.76 37.05 -4.18
C SER A 73 28.74 37.26 -5.31
N ALA A 74 27.45 37.27 -4.96
CA ALA A 74 26.31 37.32 -5.88
C ALA A 74 25.92 38.73 -6.39
N LYS A 75 25.50 38.83 -7.66
CA LYS A 75 24.41 39.72 -8.19
C LYS A 75 24.17 39.54 -9.69
N LEU A 76 23.05 40.12 -10.18
CA LEU A 76 22.52 40.13 -11.57
C LEU A 76 21.80 38.81 -11.96
N LEU A 77 20.56 38.78 -12.47
CA LEU A 77 19.50 39.79 -12.76
C LEU A 77 18.17 39.26 -12.16
N GLY A 78 17.06 39.99 -12.03
CA GLY A 78 16.68 41.29 -12.55
C GLY A 78 15.28 41.23 -13.21
N MET A 79 14.28 41.69 -12.45
CA MET A 79 12.99 42.32 -12.82
C MET A 79 12.76 42.65 -14.33
N SER A 80 11.55 42.69 -14.88
CA SER A 80 10.15 42.37 -14.44
C SER A 80 9.25 42.48 -15.72
N PHE A 81 7.91 42.64 -15.78
CA PHE A 81 6.78 42.92 -14.87
C PHE A 81 5.47 42.53 -15.59
N ILE A 82 4.37 42.27 -14.86
CA ILE A 82 3.00 42.73 -15.22
C ILE A 82 2.06 42.63 -13.99
N ASN A 83 1.08 43.52 -13.89
CA ASN A 83 0.11 43.59 -12.79
C ASN A 83 -1.32 43.87 -13.33
N ARG A 84 -2.33 43.67 -12.48
CA ARG A 84 -3.78 43.71 -12.75
C ARG A 84 -4.28 45.00 -13.43
N SER A 85 -5.35 44.90 -14.22
CA SER A 85 -6.66 45.55 -13.90
C SER A 85 -7.76 45.24 -14.94
N SER A 86 -9.01 45.49 -14.55
CA SER A 86 -10.24 45.27 -15.33
C SER A 86 -10.70 46.52 -16.08
N GLY A 87 -11.24 46.36 -17.31
CA GLY A 87 -11.54 47.48 -18.21
C GLY A 87 -12.91 48.16 -18.05
N PHE A 88 -13.24 49.07 -18.98
CA PHE A 88 -14.59 49.57 -19.28
C PHE A 88 -14.69 50.07 -20.75
N ARG A 89 -15.92 50.36 -21.22
CA ARG A 89 -16.24 50.80 -22.60
C ARG A 89 -15.66 52.21 -22.92
N ASN A 90 -15.40 52.61 -24.18
CA ASN A 90 -16.42 53.01 -25.17
C ASN A 90 -15.86 53.37 -26.57
N ASN A 91 -16.70 53.14 -27.59
CA ASN A 91 -16.92 53.90 -28.84
C ASN A 91 -15.79 54.43 -29.77
N MET A 92 -16.01 54.10 -31.05
CA MET A 92 -16.02 54.97 -32.25
C MET A 92 -14.75 55.27 -33.07
N SER A 93 -14.77 54.66 -34.28
CA SER A 93 -14.55 55.25 -35.61
C SER A 93 -13.14 55.64 -36.09
N ALA A 94 -12.67 54.81 -37.03
CA ALA A 94 -12.07 55.17 -38.32
C ALA A 94 -10.77 56.01 -38.38
N TYR A 95 -9.75 55.43 -39.01
CA TYR A 95 -9.22 56.00 -40.27
C TYR A 95 -8.69 54.86 -41.19
N ARG A 96 -8.24 55.19 -42.41
CA ARG A 96 -7.92 54.26 -43.50
C ARG A 96 -6.44 54.28 -43.92
N GLN A 97 -6.00 53.12 -44.41
CA GLN A 97 -4.94 52.89 -45.42
C GLN A 97 -3.46 52.96 -45.02
N SER A 98 -2.71 52.16 -45.78
CA SER A 98 -1.31 51.67 -45.69
C SER A 98 -0.26 52.73 -46.15
N PRO A 99 1.08 52.46 -46.23
CA PRO A 99 1.77 51.14 -46.20
C PRO A 99 3.12 51.05 -45.44
N ASP A 100 3.72 49.86 -45.55
CA ASP A 100 5.14 49.47 -45.43
C ASP A 100 5.90 49.60 -44.09
N GLY A 101 6.60 48.51 -43.75
CA GLY A 101 7.36 48.35 -42.49
C GLY A 101 7.88 46.91 -42.29
N SER A 102 8.64 46.37 -43.24
CA SER A 102 9.08 44.97 -43.23
C SER A 102 10.20 44.69 -42.21
N CYS A 103 9.92 43.85 -41.21
CA CYS A 103 10.98 43.20 -40.44
C CYS A 103 11.69 42.13 -41.29
N SER A 104 13.02 42.16 -41.34
CA SER A 104 13.80 41.24 -42.17
C SER A 104 14.05 39.92 -41.45
N VAL A 105 13.68 38.81 -42.11
CA VAL A 105 14.06 37.46 -41.68
C VAL A 105 15.57 37.29 -41.90
N PRO A 106 16.36 36.77 -40.93
CA PRO A 106 17.78 36.53 -41.13
C PRO A 106 18.00 35.53 -42.27
N SER A 107 19.02 35.77 -43.10
CA SER A 107 19.33 34.94 -44.26
C SER A 107 19.52 33.47 -43.85
N MET A 108 19.06 32.55 -44.71
CA MET A 108 19.30 31.12 -44.59
C MET A 108 20.80 30.78 -44.35
N LYS A 109 21.72 31.59 -44.89
CA LYS A 109 23.17 31.46 -44.61
C LYS A 109 23.53 31.72 -43.15
N THR A 110 22.92 32.73 -42.53
CA THR A 110 23.17 33.10 -41.12
C THR A 110 22.68 32.00 -40.18
N MET A 111 21.47 31.45 -40.42
CA MET A 111 20.96 30.29 -39.68
C MET A 111 21.90 29.08 -39.83
N LEU A 112 22.33 28.76 -41.05
CA LEU A 112 23.23 27.63 -41.30
C LEU A 112 24.57 27.78 -40.55
N ILE A 113 25.16 28.97 -40.55
CA ILE A 113 26.39 29.28 -39.81
C ILE A 113 26.19 29.07 -38.30
N CYS A 114 25.11 29.60 -37.72
CA CYS A 114 24.81 29.38 -36.30
C CYS A 114 24.60 27.90 -35.97
N THR A 115 23.98 27.12 -36.86
CA THR A 115 23.77 25.68 -36.65
C THR A 115 25.11 24.93 -36.67
N VAL A 116 25.99 25.24 -37.63
CA VAL A 116 27.32 24.62 -37.76
C VAL A 116 28.21 24.97 -36.56
N VAL A 117 28.23 26.22 -36.10
CA VAL A 117 28.98 26.64 -34.89
C VAL A 117 28.49 25.87 -33.65
N LEU A 118 27.18 25.70 -33.49
CA LEU A 118 26.61 24.99 -32.34
C LEU A 118 26.94 23.48 -32.38
N VAL A 119 26.87 22.85 -33.57
CA VAL A 119 27.32 21.45 -33.76
C VAL A 119 28.81 21.28 -33.47
N ILE A 120 29.67 22.22 -33.90
CA ILE A 120 31.11 22.20 -33.59
C ILE A 120 31.33 22.34 -32.07
N ALA A 121 30.65 23.27 -31.40
CA ALA A 121 30.78 23.46 -29.95
C ALA A 121 30.38 22.18 -29.17
N VAL A 122 29.24 21.56 -29.50
CA VAL A 122 28.80 20.29 -28.90
C VAL A 122 29.79 19.16 -29.20
N SER A 123 30.36 19.11 -30.40
CA SER A 123 31.35 18.11 -30.79
C SER A 123 32.66 18.27 -30.00
N VAL A 124 33.14 19.51 -29.80
CA VAL A 124 34.34 19.80 -29.00
C VAL A 124 34.11 19.46 -27.52
N ILE A 125 32.93 19.77 -26.96
CA ILE A 125 32.55 19.39 -25.59
C ILE A 125 32.52 17.85 -25.43
N MET A 126 31.90 17.13 -26.37
CA MET A 126 31.94 15.66 -26.41
C MET A 126 33.37 15.11 -26.44
N VAL A 127 34.23 15.66 -27.31
CA VAL A 127 35.64 15.26 -27.46
C VAL A 127 36.41 15.47 -26.15
N ILE A 128 36.29 16.64 -25.52
CA ILE A 128 36.95 16.97 -24.24
C ILE A 128 36.43 16.07 -23.10
N TYR A 129 35.14 15.74 -23.07
CA TYR A 129 34.55 14.95 -21.98
C TYR A 129 34.79 13.42 -22.11
N LEU A 130 35.05 12.92 -23.32
CA LEU A 130 35.23 11.50 -23.61
C LEU A 130 36.69 11.06 -23.69
N LEU A 131 37.59 11.86 -24.25
CA LEU A 131 39.01 11.50 -24.41
C LEU A 131 39.74 11.14 -23.10
N PRO A 132 39.54 11.84 -21.97
CA PRO A 132 40.16 11.48 -20.68
C PRO A 132 39.75 10.09 -20.15
N LYS A 133 38.71 9.46 -20.73
CA LYS A 133 38.16 8.18 -20.28
C LYS A 133 38.50 6.98 -21.19
N CYS A 134 39.21 7.19 -22.30
CA CYS A 134 39.57 6.11 -23.25
C CYS A 134 40.98 6.26 -23.84
N THR A 135 41.99 5.79 -23.12
CA THR A 135 43.36 5.62 -23.66
C THR A 135 43.46 4.36 -24.54
N PHE A 136 43.22 4.52 -25.84
CA PHE A 136 43.39 3.45 -26.83
C PHE A 136 44.86 3.06 -27.01
N THR A 137 45.24 1.90 -26.47
CA THR A 137 46.47 1.18 -26.85
C THR A 137 46.19 0.17 -27.96
N LYS A 138 47.24 -0.28 -28.65
CA LYS A 138 47.13 -1.11 -29.87
C LYS A 138 46.70 -2.57 -29.63
N GLU A 139 46.46 -2.94 -28.38
CA GLU A 139 46.03 -4.27 -27.94
C GLU A 139 44.56 -4.28 -27.48
N GLY A 140 43.87 -3.13 -27.61
CA GLY A 140 42.46 -2.96 -27.28
C GLY A 140 42.21 -2.55 -25.83
N CYS A 141 40.96 -2.18 -25.53
CA CYS A 141 40.54 -1.83 -24.17
C CYS A 141 40.48 -3.08 -23.29
N HIS A 142 41.63 -3.44 -22.70
CA HIS A 142 41.62 -4.10 -21.41
C HIS A 142 40.83 -3.22 -20.43
N LYS A 143 39.56 -3.59 -20.19
CA LYS A 143 38.98 -3.38 -18.86
C LYS A 143 40.05 -3.86 -17.89
N LYS A 144 40.48 -3.02 -16.94
CA LYS A 144 41.19 -3.53 -15.77
C LYS A 144 40.36 -4.70 -15.27
N ASN A 145 40.96 -5.88 -15.18
CA ASN A 145 40.39 -6.91 -14.33
C ASN A 145 40.36 -6.30 -12.94
N ARG A 146 39.19 -5.77 -12.55
CA ARG A 146 38.72 -5.92 -11.19
C ARG A 146 38.74 -7.43 -10.97
N THR A 147 39.86 -7.92 -10.46
CA THR A 147 39.83 -8.96 -9.45
C THR A 147 38.62 -8.65 -8.59
N MET A 148 37.66 -9.58 -8.53
CA MET A 148 36.57 -9.44 -7.60
C MET A 148 37.21 -9.48 -6.22
N GLU A 149 37.48 -8.31 -5.65
CA GLU A 149 37.67 -8.19 -4.22
C GLU A 149 36.44 -8.82 -3.61
N LEU A 150 36.63 -9.95 -2.92
CA LEU A 150 35.54 -10.52 -2.14
C LEU A 150 35.12 -9.40 -1.19
N ILE A 151 33.89 -8.92 -1.35
CA ILE A 151 33.28 -7.98 -0.42
C ILE A 151 32.97 -8.79 0.83
N TYR A 152 34.01 -9.03 1.62
CA TYR A 152 33.92 -9.62 2.93
C TYR A 152 33.01 -8.72 3.77
N PRO A 153 31.97 -9.24 4.43
CA PRO A 153 31.14 -8.44 5.32
C PRO A 153 32.03 -8.02 6.51
N LEU A 154 32.41 -6.74 6.56
CA LEU A 154 33.23 -6.20 7.64
C LEU A 154 32.35 -5.58 8.72
N ALA A 155 32.59 -5.95 9.97
CA ALA A 155 31.96 -5.35 11.12
C ALA A 155 32.46 -3.92 11.37
N THR A 156 31.74 -3.15 12.19
CA THR A 156 32.09 -1.75 12.56
C THR A 156 33.52 -1.59 13.12
N ASN A 157 34.07 -2.64 13.72
CA ASN A 157 35.44 -2.68 14.26
C ASN A 157 36.51 -3.20 13.27
N GLY A 158 36.17 -3.40 11.99
CA GLY A 158 37.08 -3.87 10.94
C GLY A 158 37.36 -5.39 10.93
N LYS A 159 36.77 -6.17 11.84
CA LYS A 159 36.83 -7.65 11.78
C LYS A 159 35.86 -8.20 10.72
N LEU A 160 36.11 -9.42 10.26
CA LEU A 160 35.15 -10.16 9.45
C LEU A 160 33.90 -10.48 10.28
N PHE A 161 32.73 -10.04 9.81
CA PHE A 161 31.44 -10.44 10.35
C PHE A 161 31.11 -11.88 9.89
N PRO A 162 30.60 -12.76 10.77
CA PRO A 162 30.59 -14.22 10.51
C PRO A 162 29.37 -14.70 9.72
N TRP A 163 28.74 -13.80 8.95
CA TRP A 163 27.54 -14.07 8.14
C TRP A 163 27.41 -13.05 7.01
N ALA A 164 26.75 -13.44 5.91
CA ALA A 164 26.68 -12.63 4.69
C ALA A 164 25.27 -12.54 4.07
N LYS A 165 24.24 -13.09 4.72
CA LYS A 165 22.85 -13.06 4.23
C LYS A 165 21.98 -12.13 5.09
N ILE A 166 20.95 -11.54 4.49
CA ILE A 166 19.92 -10.79 5.23
C ILE A 166 19.09 -11.72 6.13
N ARG A 167 18.74 -12.91 5.63
CA ARG A 167 18.12 -13.98 6.45
C ARG A 167 19.11 -14.48 7.49
N LEU A 168 18.66 -14.68 8.73
CA LEU A 168 19.48 -15.20 9.82
C LEU A 168 19.93 -16.65 9.57
N PRO A 169 21.01 -17.11 10.23
CA PRO A 169 21.37 -18.52 10.29
C PRO A 169 20.28 -19.39 10.93
N SER A 170 20.16 -20.63 10.50
CA SER A 170 19.28 -21.64 11.11
C SER A 170 19.96 -22.51 12.18
N ASP A 171 21.17 -22.14 12.64
CA ASP A 171 21.95 -22.86 13.66
C ASP A 171 21.50 -22.58 15.11
N VAL A 172 20.67 -21.53 15.32
CA VAL A 172 20.16 -21.08 16.61
C VAL A 172 18.69 -20.68 16.50
N VAL A 173 17.86 -21.08 17.47
CA VAL A 173 16.42 -20.77 17.53
C VAL A 173 16.06 -20.16 18.90
N PRO A 174 15.34 -19.03 18.98
CA PRO A 174 14.88 -18.46 20.25
C PRO A 174 13.72 -19.28 20.85
N LEU A 175 13.67 -19.36 22.18
CA LEU A 175 12.59 -20.00 22.94
C LEU A 175 11.84 -18.99 23.83
N HIS A 176 12.58 -18.11 24.51
CA HIS A 176 12.04 -17.17 25.47
C HIS A 176 12.85 -15.86 25.52
N TYR A 177 12.17 -14.75 25.77
CA TYR A 177 12.75 -13.41 25.96
C TYR A 177 12.29 -12.82 27.31
N ASP A 178 13.20 -12.68 28.27
CA ASP A 178 13.05 -11.73 29.39
C ASP A 178 13.40 -10.33 28.87
N LEU A 179 12.47 -9.37 28.93
CA LEU A 179 12.67 -7.99 28.44
C LEU A 179 12.39 -6.97 29.55
N ASP A 180 13.44 -6.38 30.11
CA ASP A 180 13.38 -5.26 31.06
C ASP A 180 13.60 -3.93 30.32
N LEU A 181 12.67 -2.99 30.46
CA LEU A 181 12.73 -1.66 29.85
C LEU A 181 12.52 -0.54 30.87
N GLN A 182 13.21 0.58 30.67
CA GLN A 182 13.05 1.81 31.44
C GLN A 182 13.01 3.04 30.51
N PRO A 183 11.85 3.32 29.89
CA PRO A 183 11.60 4.57 29.18
C PRO A 183 11.49 5.76 30.14
N ASN A 184 11.97 6.91 29.69
CA ASN A 184 11.84 8.19 30.38
C ASN A 184 11.26 9.23 29.41
N LEU A 185 9.98 9.57 29.59
CA LEU A 185 9.26 10.54 28.75
C LEU A 185 9.66 12.01 28.99
N THR A 186 10.54 12.29 29.96
CA THR A 186 11.10 13.64 30.17
C THR A 186 12.38 13.82 29.36
N THR A 187 13.25 12.81 29.29
CA THR A 187 14.49 12.85 28.50
C THR A 187 14.34 12.31 27.08
N LEU A 188 13.21 11.64 26.78
CA LEU A 188 12.91 10.99 25.50
C LEU A 188 13.94 9.89 25.14
N LYS A 189 14.32 9.10 26.15
CA LYS A 189 15.28 8.00 26.04
C LYS A 189 14.80 6.77 26.80
N PHE A 190 15.39 5.61 26.49
CA PHE A 190 15.18 4.39 27.26
C PHE A 190 16.49 3.62 27.45
N THR A 191 16.56 2.91 28.56
CA THR A 191 17.54 1.83 28.76
C THR A 191 16.80 0.50 28.81
N GLY A 192 17.49 -0.59 28.48
CA GLY A 192 16.90 -1.91 28.49
C GLY A 192 17.92 -3.01 28.75
N SER A 193 17.40 -4.18 29.08
CA SER A 193 18.14 -5.45 29.13
C SER A 193 17.24 -6.53 28.54
N VAL A 194 17.80 -7.35 27.65
CA VAL A 194 17.11 -8.52 27.11
C VAL A 194 17.91 -9.78 27.41
N LYS A 195 17.24 -10.83 27.90
CA LYS A 195 17.82 -12.17 28.04
C LYS A 195 17.07 -13.13 27.14
N ILE A 196 17.78 -13.67 26.15
CA ILE A 196 17.23 -14.56 25.13
C ILE A 196 17.67 -15.98 25.50
N VAL A 197 16.72 -16.84 25.84
CA VAL A 197 16.95 -18.29 25.93
C VAL A 197 16.89 -18.84 24.52
N VAL A 198 17.99 -19.43 24.06
CA VAL A 198 18.13 -20.01 22.72
C VAL A 198 18.45 -21.51 22.79
N ASN A 199 17.95 -22.26 21.81
CA ASN A 199 18.33 -23.64 21.54
C ASN A 199 19.27 -23.69 20.32
N ILE A 200 20.24 -24.60 20.36
CA ILE A 200 21.22 -24.78 19.29
C ILE A 200 20.84 -25.99 18.44
N THR A 201 20.65 -25.80 17.14
CA THR A 201 20.28 -26.86 16.20
C THR A 201 21.50 -27.44 15.47
N GLN A 202 22.58 -26.67 15.33
CA GLN A 202 23.83 -27.06 14.67
C GLN A 202 25.04 -26.56 15.48
N VAL A 203 26.14 -27.32 15.53
CA VAL A 203 27.33 -26.93 16.30
C VAL A 203 27.93 -25.64 15.74
N THR A 204 27.95 -24.59 16.56
CA THR A 204 28.32 -23.23 16.11
C THR A 204 29.21 -22.52 17.14
N LYS A 205 29.82 -21.40 16.73
CA LYS A 205 30.62 -20.50 17.61
C LYS A 205 30.10 -19.07 17.64
N LYS A 206 28.99 -18.82 16.97
CA LYS A 206 28.36 -17.51 16.82
C LYS A 206 26.88 -17.62 17.19
N ILE A 207 26.30 -16.50 17.59
CA ILE A 207 24.84 -16.31 17.57
C ILE A 207 24.61 -15.02 16.80
N VAL A 208 23.92 -15.10 15.65
CA VAL A 208 23.62 -13.93 14.81
C VAL A 208 22.14 -13.58 14.99
N LEU A 209 21.87 -12.32 15.27
CA LEU A 209 20.54 -11.77 15.51
C LEU A 209 20.47 -10.31 15.02
N HIS A 210 19.29 -9.71 15.02
CA HIS A 210 19.08 -8.34 14.57
C HIS A 210 19.18 -7.33 15.72
N SER A 211 19.75 -6.15 15.42
CA SER A 211 19.78 -4.96 16.29
C SER A 211 20.11 -3.72 15.45
N SER A 212 19.32 -2.65 15.57
CA SER A 212 19.54 -1.38 14.86
C SER A 212 19.43 -0.18 15.79
N GLY A 213 20.31 0.82 15.68
CA GLY A 213 20.22 2.07 16.46
C GLY A 213 20.32 1.92 17.99
N LEU A 214 20.74 0.76 18.50
CA LEU A 214 20.90 0.49 19.94
C LEU A 214 22.37 0.54 20.35
N ASN A 215 22.69 1.32 21.39
CA ASN A 215 24.00 1.34 22.03
C ASN A 215 24.08 0.21 23.07
N ILE A 216 24.68 -0.93 22.68
CA ILE A 216 24.84 -2.12 23.52
C ILE A 216 26.10 -1.98 24.39
N THR A 217 25.91 -1.93 25.71
CA THR A 217 26.96 -1.63 26.69
C THR A 217 27.60 -2.88 27.31
N LYS A 218 26.90 -4.01 27.29
CA LYS A 218 27.38 -5.30 27.84
C LYS A 218 26.72 -6.45 27.10
N THR A 219 27.49 -7.46 26.72
CA THR A 219 26.99 -8.73 26.16
C THR A 219 27.61 -9.90 26.91
N THR A 220 26.78 -10.85 27.34
CA THR A 220 27.21 -12.07 28.06
C THR A 220 26.44 -13.29 27.58
N ILE A 221 27.02 -14.49 27.79
CA ILE A 221 26.36 -15.78 27.55
C ILE A 221 26.46 -16.67 28.79
N THR A 222 25.39 -17.41 29.06
CA THR A 222 25.31 -18.35 30.19
C THR A 222 24.86 -19.71 29.68
N SER A 223 25.61 -20.77 29.97
CA SER A 223 25.15 -22.15 29.76
C SER A 223 24.09 -22.50 30.81
N THR A 224 23.15 -23.40 30.51
CA THR A 224 22.21 -23.92 31.51
C THR A 224 22.96 -24.41 32.77
N GLY A 225 22.70 -23.78 33.93
CA GLY A 225 23.38 -24.06 35.20
C GLY A 225 24.82 -23.54 35.37
N GLY A 226 25.35 -22.81 34.38
CA GLY A 226 26.71 -22.25 34.40
C GLY A 226 26.81 -20.82 34.95
N GLN A 227 28.02 -20.26 34.92
CA GLN A 227 28.26 -18.84 35.20
C GLN A 227 28.13 -17.98 33.92
N GLU A 228 27.75 -16.71 34.11
CA GLU A 228 27.66 -15.69 33.06
C GLU A 228 29.07 -15.33 32.56
N LYS A 229 29.38 -15.64 31.29
CA LYS A 229 30.67 -15.34 30.63
C LYS A 229 30.54 -14.10 29.73
N PRO A 230 31.46 -13.12 29.77
CA PRO A 230 31.54 -12.08 28.74
C PRO A 230 31.97 -12.65 27.39
N VAL A 231 31.49 -12.03 26.31
CA VAL A 231 31.67 -12.48 24.92
C VAL A 231 31.95 -11.28 24.01
N GLU A 232 32.62 -11.51 22.88
CA GLU A 232 32.82 -10.46 21.87
C GLU A 232 31.51 -10.22 21.10
N LEU A 233 31.20 -8.96 20.84
CA LEU A 233 30.12 -8.53 19.96
C LEU A 233 30.72 -7.93 18.67
N LEU A 234 30.17 -8.32 17.53
CA LEU A 234 30.44 -7.70 16.23
C LEU A 234 29.14 -7.11 15.69
N GLU A 235 29.20 -5.94 15.05
CA GLU A 235 28.04 -5.24 14.49
C GLU A 235 28.18 -5.09 12.98
N TYR A 236 27.11 -5.33 12.22
CA TYR A 236 27.04 -5.19 10.77
C TYR A 236 25.78 -4.41 10.36
N PRO A 237 25.84 -3.06 10.38
CA PRO A 237 24.67 -2.20 10.15
C PRO A 237 24.00 -2.37 8.79
N LEU A 238 24.71 -2.86 7.77
CA LEU A 238 24.15 -3.02 6.42
C LEU A 238 22.95 -3.99 6.35
N HIS A 239 22.86 -4.95 7.30
CA HIS A 239 21.70 -5.84 7.45
C HIS A 239 20.98 -5.66 8.81
N ASP A 240 21.31 -4.61 9.58
CA ASP A 240 20.93 -4.46 10.99
C ASP A 240 21.22 -5.72 11.84
N GLN A 241 22.37 -6.36 11.60
CA GLN A 241 22.76 -7.62 12.26
C GLN A 241 23.88 -7.41 13.27
N ILE A 242 23.84 -8.19 14.34
CA ILE A 242 24.92 -8.34 15.32
C ILE A 242 25.28 -9.82 15.48
N ALA A 243 26.54 -10.10 15.83
CA ALA A 243 27.04 -11.44 16.07
C ALA A 243 27.73 -11.54 17.43
N VAL A 244 27.19 -12.39 18.30
CA VAL A 244 27.77 -12.74 19.60
C VAL A 244 28.75 -13.89 19.40
N MET A 245 30.04 -13.62 19.64
CA MET A 245 31.14 -14.54 19.37
C MET A 245 31.56 -15.29 20.63
N THR A 246 31.52 -16.62 20.55
CA THR A 246 31.76 -17.52 21.68
C THR A 246 33.11 -18.27 21.56
N PRO A 247 33.89 -18.40 22.64
CA PRO A 247 35.21 -19.04 22.57
C PRO A 247 35.11 -20.58 22.45
N GLU A 248 34.21 -21.16 23.23
CA GLU A 248 33.81 -22.57 23.22
C GLU A 248 32.71 -22.80 22.18
N SER A 249 32.67 -23.97 21.54
CA SER A 249 31.57 -24.30 20.61
C SER A 249 30.26 -24.54 21.37
N LEU A 250 29.19 -23.95 20.89
CA LEU A 250 27.82 -24.20 21.34
C LEU A 250 27.34 -25.55 20.77
N LEU A 251 26.70 -26.35 21.61
CA LEU A 251 26.41 -27.77 21.32
C LEU A 251 24.94 -28.01 21.02
N VAL A 252 24.67 -28.88 20.03
CA VAL A 252 23.33 -29.22 19.56
C VAL A 252 22.44 -29.73 20.69
N GLY A 253 21.19 -29.27 20.72
CA GLY A 253 20.18 -29.62 21.72
C GLY A 253 20.36 -28.92 23.07
N GLN A 254 21.46 -28.20 23.31
CA GLN A 254 21.66 -27.45 24.56
C GLN A 254 21.02 -26.07 24.51
N ASN A 255 20.56 -25.61 25.67
CA ASN A 255 20.01 -24.27 25.87
C ASN A 255 21.05 -23.34 26.50
N TYR A 256 21.15 -22.13 25.96
CA TYR A 256 21.99 -21.05 26.45
C TYR A 256 21.15 -19.78 26.63
N THR A 257 21.57 -18.91 27.54
CA THR A 257 20.97 -17.58 27.73
C THR A 257 21.96 -16.52 27.29
N VAL A 258 21.62 -15.77 26.25
CA VAL A 258 22.34 -14.55 25.83
C VAL A 258 21.74 -13.36 26.58
N ASN A 259 22.54 -12.53 27.22
CA ASN A 259 22.09 -11.32 27.92
C ASN A 259 22.75 -10.07 27.29
N LEU A 260 21.95 -9.07 26.93
CA LEU A 260 22.42 -7.80 26.36
C LEU A 260 21.92 -6.61 27.20
N GLU A 261 22.88 -5.84 27.72
CA GLU A 261 22.83 -4.47 28.28
C GLU A 261 22.65 -3.39 27.18
N PHE A 262 21.58 -2.58 27.08
CA PHE A 262 21.48 -1.57 26.00
C PHE A 262 20.78 -0.24 26.34
N SER A 263 20.92 0.75 25.46
CA SER A 263 20.30 2.08 25.56
C SER A 263 20.05 2.73 24.19
N SER A 264 18.99 3.55 24.07
CA SER A 264 18.80 4.44 22.91
C SER A 264 17.89 5.64 23.23
N ASN A 265 17.69 6.52 22.24
CA ASN A 265 16.64 7.52 22.27
C ASN A 265 15.32 6.88 21.84
N LEU A 266 14.17 7.40 22.27
CA LEU A 266 12.90 7.06 21.61
C LEU A 266 12.94 7.58 20.16
N SER A 267 12.43 6.79 19.21
CA SER A 267 12.46 7.13 17.79
C SER A 267 11.66 8.40 17.47
N ASP A 268 12.16 9.15 16.48
CA ASP A 268 11.52 10.33 15.89
C ASP A 268 10.72 9.99 14.61
N THR A 269 10.81 8.75 14.14
CA THR A 269 9.97 8.19 13.07
C THR A 269 8.67 7.60 13.65
N TYR A 270 7.93 6.86 12.82
CA TYR A 270 6.74 6.11 13.24
C TYR A 270 6.99 4.62 13.48
N TYR A 271 8.26 4.20 13.52
CA TYR A 271 8.68 2.81 13.66
C TYR A 271 9.60 2.64 14.87
N GLY A 272 9.64 1.42 15.41
CA GLY A 272 10.41 1.06 16.59
C GLY A 272 9.68 1.47 17.87
N PHE A 273 10.43 1.73 18.94
CA PHE A 273 9.90 2.31 20.16
C PHE A 273 10.00 3.84 20.07
N TYR A 274 8.89 4.49 19.70
CA TYR A 274 8.87 5.87 19.22
C TYR A 274 8.11 6.82 20.16
N LYS A 275 8.36 8.12 20.00
CA LYS A 275 7.78 9.18 20.84
C LYS A 275 6.64 9.90 20.12
N ILE A 276 5.60 10.24 20.88
CA ILE A 276 4.39 10.93 20.41
C ILE A 276 4.14 12.13 21.32
N SER A 277 3.82 13.28 20.73
CA SER A 277 3.39 14.48 21.46
C SER A 277 1.97 14.87 21.14
N TYR A 278 1.15 15.11 22.16
CA TYR A 278 -0.20 15.65 22.03
C TYR A 278 -0.44 16.82 22.98
N LYS A 279 -1.54 17.55 22.81
CA LYS A 279 -1.97 18.64 23.71
C LYS A 279 -3.15 18.15 24.55
N ASP A 280 -3.09 18.36 25.86
CA ASP A 280 -4.22 18.11 26.76
C ASP A 280 -5.30 19.22 26.67
N GLU A 281 -6.43 19.03 27.34
CA GLU A 281 -7.54 20.00 27.46
C GLU A 281 -7.11 21.40 27.92
N ASN A 282 -5.93 21.53 28.56
CA ASN A 282 -5.36 22.78 29.05
C ASN A 282 -4.29 23.33 28.09
N TYR A 283 -4.24 22.82 26.85
CA TYR A 283 -3.27 23.09 25.79
C TYR A 283 -1.80 22.79 26.18
N LYS A 284 -1.57 21.97 27.21
CA LYS A 284 -0.21 21.58 27.64
C LYS A 284 0.27 20.37 26.86
N GLN A 285 1.51 20.42 26.41
CA GLN A 285 2.16 19.31 25.74
C GLN A 285 2.31 18.12 26.69
N ARG A 286 1.91 16.94 26.23
CA ARG A 286 2.06 15.64 26.88
C ARG A 286 2.85 14.71 25.98
N TRP A 287 3.57 13.79 26.61
CA TRP A 287 4.35 12.75 25.94
C TRP A 287 3.69 11.38 26.13
N PHE A 288 3.83 10.55 25.11
CA PHE A 288 3.31 9.20 24.97
C PHE A 288 4.43 8.43 24.25
N ALA A 289 4.70 7.17 24.63
CA ALA A 289 5.57 6.29 23.85
C ALA A 289 4.84 5.01 23.46
N ALA A 290 5.09 4.54 22.24
CA ALA A 290 4.43 3.41 21.62
C ALA A 290 5.40 2.58 20.77
N THR A 291 4.99 1.37 20.44
CA THR A 291 5.72 0.44 19.58
C THR A 291 4.99 0.26 18.26
N GLN A 292 5.71 0.38 17.14
CA GLN A 292 5.29 -0.13 15.83
C GLN A 292 6.46 -0.95 15.29
N PHE A 293 6.33 -2.27 15.28
CA PHE A 293 7.44 -3.18 14.98
C PHE A 293 7.34 -3.88 13.62
N GLU A 294 6.15 -3.99 13.03
CA GLU A 294 6.05 -4.54 11.68
C GLU A 294 6.63 -3.57 10.63
N PRO A 295 7.39 -4.07 9.62
CA PRO A 295 7.84 -5.46 9.45
C PRO A 295 9.16 -5.81 10.14
N LEU A 296 10.04 -4.82 10.35
CA LEU A 296 11.46 -5.05 10.69
C LEU A 296 11.97 -4.17 11.84
N ALA A 297 11.09 -3.58 12.64
CA ALA A 297 11.46 -2.53 13.59
C ALA A 297 11.58 -2.98 15.06
N ALA A 298 11.24 -4.22 15.42
CA ALA A 298 11.48 -4.75 16.78
C ALA A 298 12.97 -4.68 17.16
N ARG A 299 13.87 -4.94 16.20
CA ARG A 299 15.33 -4.82 16.32
C ARG A 299 15.82 -3.43 16.75
N SER A 300 14.99 -2.39 16.62
CA SER A 300 15.31 -1.02 17.05
C SER A 300 14.84 -0.68 18.48
N ALA A 301 14.07 -1.58 19.10
CA ALA A 301 13.64 -1.48 20.49
C ALA A 301 14.41 -2.45 21.41
N PHE A 302 14.75 -3.64 20.93
CA PHE A 302 15.62 -4.60 21.63
C PHE A 302 16.31 -5.55 20.64
N PRO A 303 17.53 -6.03 20.94
CA PRO A 303 18.19 -7.03 20.10
C PRO A 303 17.40 -8.35 20.09
N CYS A 304 17.05 -8.86 18.90
CA CYS A 304 16.21 -10.04 18.77
C CYS A 304 16.38 -10.79 17.44
N PHE A 305 15.88 -12.03 17.38
CA PHE A 305 15.80 -12.83 16.16
C PHE A 305 14.62 -12.36 15.30
N ASP A 306 14.76 -11.18 14.71
CA ASP A 306 13.66 -10.43 14.10
C ASP A 306 13.26 -10.96 12.72
N GLU A 307 12.63 -12.14 12.70
CA GLU A 307 11.97 -12.78 11.54
C GLU A 307 10.68 -13.50 12.00
N PRO A 308 9.58 -13.49 11.21
CA PRO A 308 8.27 -13.98 11.67
C PRO A 308 8.24 -15.47 12.06
N ALA A 309 8.99 -16.35 11.37
CA ALA A 309 9.08 -17.77 11.72
C ALA A 309 9.76 -18.06 13.07
N LEU A 310 10.58 -17.14 13.60
CA LEU A 310 11.38 -17.34 14.80
C LEU A 310 10.59 -17.01 16.08
N LYS A 311 9.34 -17.48 16.12
CA LYS A 311 8.37 -17.25 17.20
C LYS A 311 8.87 -17.77 18.55
N ALA A 312 8.70 -16.97 19.59
CA ALA A 312 9.11 -17.27 20.97
C ALA A 312 8.07 -16.78 21.99
N THR A 313 8.31 -17.03 23.28
CA THR A 313 7.53 -16.46 24.39
C THR A 313 8.22 -15.24 25.00
N PHE A 314 7.48 -14.26 25.50
CA PHE A 314 8.01 -12.99 25.98
C PHE A 314 7.54 -12.69 27.42
N SER A 315 8.45 -12.22 28.26
CA SER A 315 8.18 -11.70 29.60
C SER A 315 8.62 -10.25 29.71
N VAL A 316 7.64 -9.33 29.61
CA VAL A 316 7.88 -7.89 29.58
C VAL A 316 7.81 -7.29 30.99
N ARG A 317 8.79 -6.45 31.33
CA ARG A 317 8.87 -5.66 32.56
C ARG A 317 9.19 -4.20 32.22
N ILE A 318 8.35 -3.25 32.66
CA ILE A 318 8.52 -1.82 32.32
C ILE A 318 8.58 -0.99 33.58
N LYS A 319 9.68 -0.24 33.75
CA LYS A 319 9.88 0.77 34.79
C LYS A 319 9.38 2.12 34.28
N ARG A 320 8.41 2.72 34.98
CA ARG A 320 7.76 3.99 34.59
C ARG A 320 7.54 4.91 35.79
N ASP A 321 7.29 6.19 35.50
CA ASP A 321 6.70 7.10 36.49
C ASP A 321 5.34 6.55 36.99
N GLU A 322 5.13 6.64 38.30
CA GLU A 322 3.94 6.13 39.01
C GLU A 322 2.61 6.66 38.43
N LYS A 323 2.64 7.86 37.84
CA LYS A 323 1.47 8.57 37.27
C LYS A 323 1.08 8.15 35.85
N LEU A 324 1.95 7.41 35.14
CA LEU A 324 1.68 6.93 33.78
C LEU A 324 1.06 5.54 33.84
N SER A 325 0.28 5.16 32.84
CA SER A 325 -0.12 3.78 32.60
C SER A 325 0.91 3.07 31.72
N THR A 326 1.02 1.75 31.88
CA THR A 326 1.75 0.85 30.98
C THR A 326 0.84 -0.28 30.52
N LEU A 327 0.83 -0.52 29.21
CA LEU A 327 0.16 -1.67 28.57
C LEU A 327 1.22 -2.50 27.83
N SER A 328 0.96 -3.80 27.67
CA SER A 328 1.69 -4.72 26.80
C SER A 328 0.74 -5.82 26.32
N ASN A 329 1.21 -6.78 25.51
CA ASN A 329 0.39 -7.86 24.93
C ASN A 329 -0.46 -8.61 25.98
N MET A 330 0.16 -8.99 27.10
CA MET A 330 -0.45 -9.82 28.15
C MET A 330 -1.10 -8.98 29.25
N PRO A 331 -1.97 -9.56 30.11
CA PRO A 331 -2.46 -8.89 31.31
C PRO A 331 -1.29 -8.50 32.24
N LYS A 332 -1.48 -7.45 33.04
CA LYS A 332 -0.50 -7.05 34.06
C LYS A 332 -0.60 -7.97 35.28
N LYS A 333 0.52 -8.63 35.60
CA LYS A 333 0.68 -9.56 36.72
C LYS A 333 0.97 -8.84 38.05
N ALA A 334 1.79 -7.79 38.02
CA ALA A 334 2.15 -7.04 39.22
C ALA A 334 2.57 -5.59 38.92
N THR A 335 2.49 -4.72 39.95
CA THR A 335 3.14 -3.41 40.02
C THR A 335 3.96 -3.37 41.30
N THR A 336 5.27 -3.11 41.20
CA THR A 336 6.18 -3.07 42.37
C THR A 336 6.91 -1.72 42.45
N PRO A 337 7.01 -1.06 43.63
CA PRO A 337 7.82 0.14 43.78
C PRO A 337 9.32 -0.15 43.63
N VAL A 338 10.03 0.63 42.81
CA VAL A 338 11.48 0.50 42.60
C VAL A 338 12.23 1.60 43.34
N THR A 339 11.81 2.85 43.17
CA THR A 339 12.29 4.02 43.90
C THR A 339 11.13 5.01 44.11
N LYS A 340 11.35 6.12 44.82
CA LYS A 340 10.29 7.11 45.09
C LYS A 340 9.77 7.74 43.79
N GLY A 341 8.57 7.35 43.38
CA GLY A 341 7.89 7.82 42.16
C GLY A 341 8.10 6.95 40.92
N ILE A 342 8.92 5.89 40.99
CA ILE A 342 9.13 4.92 39.91
C ILE A 342 8.63 3.55 40.34
N VAL A 343 7.75 2.96 39.53
CA VAL A 343 7.25 1.59 39.71
C VAL A 343 7.63 0.74 38.51
N GLN A 344 7.74 -0.57 38.73
CA GLN A 344 7.92 -1.58 37.70
C GLN A 344 6.63 -2.37 37.55
N ASP A 345 6.04 -2.32 36.37
CA ASP A 345 4.94 -3.19 35.97
C ASP A 345 5.51 -4.46 35.31
N GLU A 346 5.05 -5.61 35.77
CA GLU A 346 5.40 -6.94 35.25
C GLU A 346 4.16 -7.54 34.58
N PHE A 347 4.30 -8.02 33.35
CA PHE A 347 3.22 -8.67 32.59
C PHE A 347 3.35 -10.20 32.67
N PHE A 348 2.26 -10.92 32.39
CA PHE A 348 2.33 -12.39 32.25
C PHE A 348 3.17 -12.80 31.03
N VAL A 349 3.63 -14.06 31.02
CA VAL A 349 4.37 -14.64 29.89
C VAL A 349 3.45 -14.74 28.68
N SER A 350 3.89 -14.29 27.50
CA SER A 350 3.11 -14.42 26.26
C SER A 350 2.98 -15.88 25.80
N LEU A 351 1.98 -16.13 24.96
CA LEU A 351 2.00 -17.30 24.08
C LEU A 351 3.13 -17.19 23.05
N LYS A 352 3.41 -18.28 22.33
CA LYS A 352 4.46 -18.32 21.30
C LYS A 352 4.04 -17.45 20.10
N MET A 353 4.76 -16.35 19.88
CA MET A 353 4.42 -15.31 18.88
C MET A 353 5.67 -14.70 18.24
N SER A 354 5.47 -13.95 17.16
CA SER A 354 6.51 -13.30 16.35
C SER A 354 7.09 -12.05 17.04
N THR A 355 8.33 -11.65 16.73
CA THR A 355 8.94 -10.42 17.28
C THR A 355 8.17 -9.16 16.93
N TYR A 356 7.65 -9.07 15.71
CA TYR A 356 6.92 -7.92 15.20
C TYR A 356 5.59 -7.65 15.94
N LEU A 357 5.07 -8.65 16.68
CA LEU A 357 3.83 -8.58 17.46
C LEU A 357 4.04 -8.18 18.93
N VAL A 358 5.30 -8.02 19.37
CA VAL A 358 5.60 -7.53 20.72
C VAL A 358 5.21 -6.06 20.81
N ALA A 359 4.36 -5.69 21.75
CA ALA A 359 3.92 -4.31 21.91
C ALA A 359 3.97 -3.82 23.35
N PHE A 360 4.22 -2.52 23.50
CA PHE A 360 4.09 -1.82 24.77
C PHE A 360 3.83 -0.32 24.59
N VAL A 361 2.95 0.21 25.44
CA VAL A 361 2.52 1.61 25.45
C VAL A 361 2.77 2.22 26.83
N VAL A 362 3.29 3.45 26.86
CA VAL A 362 3.59 4.22 28.08
C VAL A 362 3.00 5.62 27.96
N ALA A 363 1.88 5.88 28.64
CA ALA A 363 1.09 7.10 28.45
C ALA A 363 0.11 7.38 29.61
N ASP A 364 -0.46 8.58 29.66
CA ASP A 364 -1.65 8.91 30.47
C ASP A 364 -2.90 8.51 29.66
N LEU A 365 -3.59 7.45 30.08
CA LEU A 365 -4.67 6.78 29.35
C LEU A 365 -5.83 6.39 30.28
N LYS A 366 -7.05 6.38 29.74
CA LYS A 366 -8.25 5.79 30.34
C LYS A 366 -8.80 4.71 29.42
N ASN A 367 -9.62 3.80 29.97
CA ASN A 367 -10.35 2.78 29.21
C ASN A 367 -11.85 2.76 29.55
N ILE A 368 -12.62 2.10 28.67
CA ILE A 368 -13.90 1.47 28.98
C ILE A 368 -13.76 -0.01 28.64
N SER A 369 -14.26 -0.90 29.50
CA SER A 369 -14.04 -2.35 29.37
C SER A 369 -15.32 -3.15 29.55
N MET A 370 -15.39 -4.33 28.92
CA MET A 370 -16.46 -5.31 29.08
C MET A 370 -15.91 -6.72 28.87
N GLU A 371 -16.40 -7.70 29.63
CA GLU A 371 -16.05 -9.12 29.45
C GLU A 371 -16.95 -9.77 28.40
N THR A 372 -16.36 -10.56 27.48
CA THR A 372 -17.11 -11.55 26.68
C THR A 372 -16.28 -12.83 26.55
N ASN A 373 -16.94 -14.00 26.54
CA ASN A 373 -16.36 -15.34 26.40
C ASN A 373 -15.13 -15.66 27.29
N GLY A 374 -14.96 -14.97 28.42
CA GLY A 374 -13.82 -15.13 29.34
C GLY A 374 -12.63 -14.19 29.06
N SER A 375 -12.76 -13.29 28.08
CA SER A 375 -11.77 -12.26 27.73
C SER A 375 -12.25 -10.88 28.16
N LEU A 376 -11.41 -10.11 28.84
CA LEU A 376 -11.66 -8.70 29.12
C LEU A 376 -11.30 -7.82 27.91
N VAL A 377 -12.31 -7.33 27.20
CA VAL A 377 -12.12 -6.37 26.09
C VAL A 377 -12.07 -4.96 26.64
N SER A 378 -11.05 -4.17 26.29
CA SER A 378 -10.84 -2.81 26.77
C SER A 378 -10.48 -1.86 25.63
N VAL A 379 -11.20 -0.75 25.49
CA VAL A 379 -10.82 0.31 24.53
C VAL A 379 -10.22 1.50 25.27
N TYR A 380 -8.97 1.81 24.94
CA TYR A 380 -8.14 2.85 25.56
C TYR A 380 -8.04 4.10 24.68
N ALA A 381 -8.10 5.27 25.33
CA ALA A 381 -7.85 6.56 24.70
C ALA A 381 -7.21 7.55 25.68
N ILE A 382 -6.66 8.64 25.15
CA ILE A 382 -6.24 9.77 25.99
C ILE A 382 -7.44 10.35 26.76
N PRO A 383 -7.26 10.89 27.98
CA PRO A 383 -8.36 11.21 28.90
C PRO A 383 -9.53 12.06 28.36
N GLN A 384 -9.27 12.89 27.36
CA GLN A 384 -10.23 13.83 26.73
C GLN A 384 -11.05 13.21 25.59
N HIS A 385 -10.66 12.03 25.08
CA HIS A 385 -11.32 11.34 23.97
C HIS A 385 -12.09 10.08 24.42
N ILE A 386 -12.11 9.79 25.72
CA ILE A 386 -12.70 8.56 26.28
C ILE A 386 -14.22 8.42 26.06
N ASN A 387 -14.91 9.51 25.71
CA ASN A 387 -16.34 9.50 25.37
C ASN A 387 -16.64 8.98 23.95
N GLN A 388 -15.61 8.69 23.13
CA GLN A 388 -15.74 8.29 21.73
C GLN A 388 -15.48 6.79 21.50
N VAL A 389 -15.15 6.03 22.55
CA VAL A 389 -14.71 4.62 22.45
C VAL A 389 -15.86 3.59 22.47
N GLU A 390 -17.07 4.01 22.86
CA GLU A 390 -18.21 3.10 23.07
C GLU A 390 -18.64 2.36 21.79
N TYR A 391 -18.53 3.02 20.62
CA TYR A 391 -18.82 2.36 19.35
C TYR A 391 -17.81 1.24 19.05
N ALA A 392 -16.52 1.49 19.26
CA ALA A 392 -15.47 0.51 19.06
C ALA A 392 -15.62 -0.68 20.00
N LEU A 393 -15.92 -0.46 21.29
CA LEU A 393 -16.14 -1.54 22.25
C LEU A 393 -17.30 -2.44 21.82
N ASN A 394 -18.47 -1.87 21.54
CA ASN A 394 -19.65 -2.62 21.10
C ASN A 394 -19.47 -3.32 19.74
N THR A 395 -18.61 -2.79 18.88
CA THR A 395 -18.25 -3.39 17.58
C THR A 395 -17.29 -4.57 17.77
N THR A 396 -16.29 -4.40 18.64
CA THR A 396 -15.27 -5.41 18.96
C THR A 396 -15.90 -6.67 19.56
N LEU A 397 -16.80 -6.53 20.54
CA LEU A 397 -17.47 -7.65 21.21
C LEU A 397 -18.19 -8.56 20.19
N LYS A 398 -18.98 -7.97 19.28
CA LYS A 398 -19.71 -8.69 18.23
C LYS A 398 -18.79 -9.42 17.24
N LEU A 399 -17.70 -8.77 16.84
CA LEU A 399 -16.75 -9.34 15.88
C LEU A 399 -15.94 -10.47 16.51
N LEU A 400 -15.53 -10.32 17.78
CA LEU A 400 -14.84 -11.36 18.53
C LEU A 400 -15.73 -12.61 18.67
N GLU A 401 -16.97 -12.45 19.14
CA GLU A 401 -17.96 -13.53 19.25
C GLU A 401 -18.26 -14.20 17.90
N PHE A 402 -18.24 -13.45 16.79
CA PHE A 402 -18.38 -14.00 15.44
C PHE A 402 -17.16 -14.82 15.03
N TYR A 403 -15.94 -14.29 15.21
CA TYR A 403 -14.71 -14.96 14.76
C TYR A 403 -14.43 -16.24 15.55
N GLU A 404 -14.61 -16.24 16.88
CA GLU A 404 -14.49 -17.45 17.69
C GLU A 404 -15.46 -18.55 17.21
N LYS A 405 -16.69 -18.16 16.85
CA LYS A 405 -17.72 -19.06 16.34
C LYS A 405 -17.49 -19.51 14.89
N TYR A 406 -16.89 -18.66 14.04
CA TYR A 406 -16.65 -18.96 12.63
C TYR A 406 -15.38 -19.81 12.42
N PHE A 407 -14.33 -19.58 13.22
CA PHE A 407 -13.10 -20.37 13.19
C PHE A 407 -13.11 -21.60 14.11
N LEU A 408 -14.13 -21.73 14.97
CA LEU A 408 -14.25 -22.77 16.01
C LEU A 408 -13.05 -22.84 16.98
N ILE A 409 -12.29 -21.74 17.06
CA ILE A 409 -11.13 -21.55 17.92
C ILE A 409 -11.35 -20.28 18.73
N ASN A 410 -11.51 -20.40 20.04
CA ASN A 410 -11.60 -19.26 20.96
C ASN A 410 -10.34 -18.37 20.90
N TYR A 411 -10.51 -17.08 21.18
CA TYR A 411 -9.38 -16.17 21.36
C TYR A 411 -8.60 -16.55 22.63
N PRO A 412 -7.26 -16.73 22.57
CA PRO A 412 -6.54 -17.51 23.59
C PRO A 412 -5.94 -16.67 24.75
N LEU A 413 -6.22 -15.37 24.84
CA LEU A 413 -5.67 -14.49 25.90
C LEU A 413 -6.79 -13.96 26.80
N GLU A 414 -6.52 -13.82 28.10
CA GLU A 414 -7.50 -13.33 29.11
C GLU A 414 -7.98 -11.88 28.90
N LYS A 415 -7.34 -11.12 27.99
CA LYS A 415 -7.70 -9.73 27.68
C LYS A 415 -7.39 -9.35 26.24
N LEU A 416 -8.05 -8.30 25.77
CA LEU A 416 -7.86 -7.70 24.46
C LEU A 416 -7.99 -6.18 24.56
N ASP A 417 -6.86 -5.47 24.48
CA ASP A 417 -6.83 -4.01 24.50
C ASP A 417 -6.81 -3.46 23.07
N LEU A 418 -7.62 -2.42 22.80
CA LEU A 418 -7.60 -1.61 21.58
C LEU A 418 -7.22 -0.18 21.96
N VAL A 419 -6.15 0.39 21.39
CA VAL A 419 -5.59 1.68 21.82
C VAL A 419 -5.65 2.73 20.70
N ALA A 420 -6.33 3.84 20.94
CA ALA A 420 -6.26 5.04 20.10
C ALA A 420 -4.93 5.77 20.35
N ILE A 421 -4.03 5.76 19.36
CA ILE A 421 -2.74 6.43 19.39
C ILE A 421 -2.83 7.78 18.65
N PRO A 422 -2.42 8.91 19.26
CA PRO A 422 -2.52 10.24 18.64
C PRO A 422 -1.67 10.46 17.38
N ASP A 423 -0.51 9.82 17.24
CA ASP A 423 0.36 10.01 16.08
C ASP A 423 0.88 8.63 15.64
N PHE A 424 0.28 8.08 14.58
CA PHE A 424 0.44 6.68 14.15
C PHE A 424 0.35 6.58 12.62
N GLN A 425 1.24 5.83 11.97
CA GLN A 425 1.40 5.93 10.52
C GLN A 425 0.46 5.02 9.71
N SER A 426 0.28 3.78 10.14
CA SER A 426 -0.65 2.82 9.51
C SER A 426 -2.12 3.18 9.84
N GLY A 427 -3.08 2.34 9.44
CA GLY A 427 -4.45 2.44 9.95
C GLY A 427 -4.49 1.95 11.40
N ALA A 428 -4.17 0.67 11.57
CA ALA A 428 -3.92 0.02 12.86
C ALA A 428 -2.72 -0.96 12.75
N MET A 429 -2.60 -1.91 13.68
CA MET A 429 -1.53 -2.91 13.82
C MET A 429 -1.97 -3.95 14.86
N GLU A 430 -1.86 -5.24 14.53
CA GLU A 430 -2.65 -6.32 15.17
C GLU A 430 -2.13 -6.82 16.53
N ASN A 431 -1.13 -6.14 17.11
CA ASN A 431 -0.22 -6.70 18.12
C ASN A 431 -0.99 -7.51 19.19
N TRP A 432 -0.64 -8.80 19.37
CA TRP A 432 -1.54 -9.75 20.03
C TRP A 432 -1.99 -9.29 21.42
N GLY A 433 -3.28 -9.03 21.59
CA GLY A 433 -3.88 -8.53 22.84
C GLY A 433 -3.65 -7.04 23.17
N LEU A 434 -2.94 -6.28 22.32
CA LEU A 434 -2.74 -4.83 22.41
C LEU A 434 -2.75 -4.21 21.00
N ILE A 435 -3.91 -4.24 20.36
CA ILE A 435 -4.11 -3.70 19.01
C ILE A 435 -4.02 -2.16 19.08
N THR A 436 -3.31 -1.53 18.14
CA THR A 436 -3.05 -0.09 18.15
C THR A 436 -3.57 0.59 16.89
N PHE A 437 -4.29 1.71 17.02
CA PHE A 437 -5.03 2.38 15.94
C PHE A 437 -4.66 3.87 15.84
N ARG A 438 -4.79 4.48 14.66
CA ARG A 438 -5.03 5.94 14.58
C ARG A 438 -6.31 6.31 15.31
N GLU A 439 -6.34 7.49 15.93
CA GLU A 439 -7.55 8.06 16.53
C GLU A 439 -8.75 8.05 15.57
N THR A 440 -8.55 8.37 14.28
CA THR A 440 -9.58 8.38 13.23
C THR A 440 -10.11 7.00 12.80
N THR A 441 -9.45 5.91 13.21
CA THR A 441 -9.85 4.53 12.89
C THR A 441 -10.44 3.76 14.07
N LEU A 442 -10.55 4.39 15.25
CA LEU A 442 -11.13 3.78 16.46
C LEU A 442 -12.16 4.66 17.16
N LEU A 443 -12.01 5.99 17.14
CA LEU A 443 -12.87 6.91 17.89
C LEU A 443 -14.08 7.36 17.05
N PHE A 444 -15.28 7.25 17.61
CA PHE A 444 -16.53 7.64 16.96
C PHE A 444 -17.30 8.67 17.81
N ASP A 445 -17.47 9.88 17.27
CA ASP A 445 -18.36 10.91 17.83
C ASP A 445 -19.61 11.11 16.97
N ASN A 446 -20.80 10.93 17.56
CA ASN A 446 -22.10 11.02 16.88
C ASN A 446 -22.39 12.40 16.22
N LYS A 447 -21.68 13.48 16.58
CA LYS A 447 -21.89 14.85 16.07
C LYS A 447 -20.86 15.30 15.04
N ALA A 448 -19.84 14.49 14.76
CA ALA A 448 -18.73 14.84 13.87
C ALA A 448 -18.35 13.69 12.91
N SER A 449 -18.74 12.46 13.22
CA SER A 449 -18.43 11.26 12.45
C SER A 449 -19.53 10.95 11.45
N SER A 450 -19.14 10.82 10.20
CA SER A 450 -19.99 10.49 9.05
C SER A 450 -20.30 9.00 9.00
N THR A 451 -21.24 8.64 8.12
CA THR A 451 -21.49 7.26 7.69
C THR A 451 -20.20 6.56 7.23
N ARG A 452 -19.37 7.29 6.49
CA ARG A 452 -18.08 6.80 5.98
C ARG A 452 -17.08 6.52 7.10
N ASP A 453 -17.03 7.39 8.11
CA ASP A 453 -16.17 7.19 9.29
C ASP A 453 -16.64 5.96 10.10
N LYS A 454 -17.96 5.79 10.26
CA LYS A 454 -18.55 4.58 10.90
C LYS A 454 -18.15 3.30 10.15
N LYS A 455 -18.25 3.30 8.81
CA LYS A 455 -17.84 2.18 7.96
C LYS A 455 -16.36 1.86 8.14
N LEU A 456 -15.48 2.88 8.04
CA LEU A 456 -14.03 2.74 8.23
C LEU A 456 -13.65 2.16 9.59
N ILE A 457 -14.20 2.69 10.69
CA ILE A 457 -13.90 2.20 12.05
C ILE A 457 -14.34 0.74 12.21
N THR A 458 -15.50 0.38 11.65
CA THR A 458 -15.99 -1.01 11.70
C THR A 458 -15.11 -1.96 10.88
N ALA A 459 -14.66 -1.51 9.71
CA ALA A 459 -13.80 -2.26 8.82
C ALA A 459 -12.43 -2.54 9.46
N VAL A 460 -11.74 -1.51 9.96
CA VAL A 460 -10.43 -1.68 10.60
C VAL A 460 -10.56 -2.56 11.85
N ILE A 461 -11.56 -2.37 12.72
CA ILE A 461 -11.77 -3.29 13.86
C ILE A 461 -12.00 -4.74 13.40
N ALA A 462 -12.73 -4.98 12.30
CA ALA A 462 -12.91 -6.32 11.76
C ALA A 462 -11.62 -6.93 11.20
N HIS A 463 -10.75 -6.12 10.61
CA HIS A 463 -9.43 -6.48 10.08
C HIS A 463 -8.47 -6.91 11.20
N GLU A 464 -8.25 -6.04 12.19
CA GLU A 464 -7.35 -6.29 13.33
C GLU A 464 -7.77 -7.49 14.18
N LEU A 465 -9.07 -7.76 14.26
CA LEU A 465 -9.61 -8.93 14.95
C LEU A 465 -9.41 -10.23 14.15
N ALA A 466 -9.49 -10.19 12.82
CA ALA A 466 -9.19 -11.35 11.99
C ALA A 466 -7.72 -11.77 12.10
N HIS A 467 -6.81 -10.80 12.20
CA HIS A 467 -5.37 -11.06 12.41
C HIS A 467 -5.05 -11.82 13.70
N GLN A 468 -5.93 -11.79 14.72
CA GLN A 468 -5.74 -12.59 15.94
C GLN A 468 -5.70 -14.11 15.63
N TRP A 469 -6.24 -14.52 14.48
CA TRP A 469 -6.04 -15.84 13.87
C TRP A 469 -5.05 -15.81 12.68
N PHE A 470 -5.22 -14.87 11.74
CA PHE A 470 -4.42 -14.73 10.51
C PHE A 470 -3.31 -13.67 10.61
N GLY A 471 -2.26 -13.99 11.35
CA GLY A 471 -1.12 -13.13 11.63
C GLY A 471 -0.51 -13.48 12.97
N ASN A 472 -1.35 -13.63 13.99
CA ASN A 472 -0.93 -13.93 15.36
C ASN A 472 -0.85 -15.44 15.63
N LEU A 473 -1.99 -16.14 15.55
CA LEU A 473 -2.08 -17.57 15.81
C LEU A 473 -1.30 -18.38 14.76
N VAL A 474 -1.59 -18.15 13.47
CA VAL A 474 -0.83 -18.64 12.32
C VAL A 474 -0.22 -17.42 11.61
N THR A 475 1.04 -17.52 11.20
CA THR A 475 1.79 -16.41 10.55
C THR A 475 2.47 -16.95 9.30
N MET A 476 2.65 -16.15 8.26
CA MET A 476 3.55 -16.51 7.17
C MET A 476 4.98 -16.84 7.69
N GLU A 477 5.66 -17.81 7.07
CA GLU A 477 7.05 -18.13 7.44
C GLU A 477 8.02 -16.99 7.08
N TRP A 478 7.74 -16.29 5.97
CA TRP A 478 8.51 -15.13 5.53
C TRP A 478 7.63 -14.17 4.71
N TRP A 479 8.07 -12.91 4.63
CA TRP A 479 7.37 -11.79 4.00
C TRP A 479 7.00 -11.98 2.52
N ASN A 480 7.51 -13.01 1.83
CA ASN A 480 7.04 -13.37 0.49
C ASN A 480 5.57 -13.81 0.48
N ASP A 481 5.08 -14.39 1.58
CA ASP A 481 3.71 -14.88 1.76
C ASP A 481 2.89 -13.99 2.71
N LEU A 482 3.24 -12.69 2.84
CA LEU A 482 2.52 -11.71 3.67
C LEU A 482 1.00 -11.69 3.42
N TRP A 483 0.57 -11.99 2.18
CA TRP A 483 -0.84 -12.11 1.80
C TRP A 483 -1.62 -13.18 2.60
N LEU A 484 -0.96 -14.15 3.25
CA LEU A 484 -1.58 -15.11 4.17
C LEU A 484 -2.07 -14.46 5.48
N ASN A 485 -1.47 -13.33 5.88
CA ASN A 485 -2.02 -12.45 6.90
C ASN A 485 -3.03 -11.50 6.23
N GLU A 486 -2.52 -10.61 5.36
CA GLU A 486 -3.21 -9.41 4.90
C GLU A 486 -4.42 -9.70 3.99
N GLY A 487 -4.28 -10.68 3.10
CA GLY A 487 -5.35 -11.11 2.22
C GLY A 487 -6.47 -11.81 2.98
N PHE A 488 -6.13 -12.52 4.07
CA PHE A 488 -7.12 -13.12 4.97
C PHE A 488 -7.80 -12.09 5.86
N ALA A 489 -7.05 -11.18 6.48
CA ALA A 489 -7.62 -10.11 7.30
C ALA A 489 -8.55 -9.21 6.48
N THR A 490 -8.10 -8.79 5.29
CA THR A 490 -8.93 -8.05 4.31
C THR A 490 -10.16 -8.88 3.86
N PHE A 491 -10.03 -10.18 3.61
CA PHE A 491 -11.18 -11.02 3.26
C PHE A 491 -12.19 -11.11 4.42
N MET A 492 -11.71 -11.30 5.64
CA MET A 492 -12.52 -11.47 6.84
C MET A 492 -13.19 -10.16 7.25
N GLU A 493 -12.53 -9.01 7.09
CA GLU A 493 -13.09 -7.65 7.20
C GLU A 493 -14.42 -7.54 6.43
N TYR A 494 -14.38 -7.72 5.11
CA TYR A 494 -15.58 -7.56 4.28
C TYR A 494 -16.61 -8.67 4.51
N PHE A 495 -16.16 -9.90 4.77
CA PHE A 495 -17.06 -11.03 5.03
C PHE A 495 -17.79 -10.89 6.38
N ALA A 496 -17.09 -10.58 7.47
CA ALA A 496 -17.70 -10.38 8.78
C ALA A 496 -18.60 -9.13 8.82
N MET A 497 -18.21 -8.04 8.14
CA MET A 497 -19.10 -6.89 7.96
C MET A 497 -20.38 -7.27 7.21
N GLN A 498 -20.30 -8.10 6.16
CA GLN A 498 -21.48 -8.54 5.41
C GLN A 498 -22.43 -9.42 6.25
N GLU A 499 -21.89 -10.26 7.14
CA GLU A 499 -22.68 -11.19 7.96
C GLU A 499 -23.25 -10.54 9.25
N ILE A 500 -22.53 -9.58 9.87
CA ILE A 500 -22.89 -8.97 11.16
C ILE A 500 -23.51 -7.56 11.02
N PHE A 501 -23.04 -6.78 10.04
CA PHE A 501 -23.40 -5.37 9.83
C PHE A 501 -23.86 -5.09 8.39
N PRO A 502 -24.82 -5.86 7.84
CA PRO A 502 -25.24 -5.73 6.43
C PRO A 502 -25.82 -4.36 6.08
N GLU A 503 -26.23 -3.55 7.07
CA GLU A 503 -26.67 -2.17 6.84
C GLU A 503 -25.55 -1.21 6.40
N LEU A 504 -24.28 -1.60 6.57
CA LEU A 504 -23.12 -0.78 6.22
C LEU A 504 -22.76 -0.82 4.72
N HIS A 505 -23.26 -1.81 3.95
CA HIS A 505 -22.96 -1.97 2.53
C HIS A 505 -21.46 -1.91 2.17
N SER A 506 -20.61 -2.55 2.99
CA SER A 506 -19.15 -2.60 2.78
C SER A 506 -18.74 -3.37 1.52
N ASP A 507 -19.65 -4.18 0.97
CA ASP A 507 -19.47 -4.90 -0.28
C ASP A 507 -19.53 -3.99 -1.52
N GLU A 508 -20.03 -2.74 -1.39
CA GLU A 508 -19.81 -1.68 -2.38
C GLU A 508 -18.38 -1.10 -2.27
N ASP A 509 -17.78 -1.02 -1.08
CA ASP A 509 -16.41 -0.52 -0.90
C ASP A 509 -15.38 -1.52 -1.44
N PHE A 510 -15.53 -2.80 -1.09
CA PHE A 510 -14.63 -3.86 -1.55
C PHE A 510 -14.56 -3.90 -3.07
N LEU A 511 -15.70 -3.77 -3.77
CA LEU A 511 -15.75 -3.71 -5.23
C LEU A 511 -14.94 -2.52 -5.79
N ASN A 512 -15.03 -1.35 -5.15
CA ASN A 512 -14.24 -0.17 -5.54
C ASN A 512 -12.74 -0.34 -5.24
N LEU A 513 -12.37 -1.13 -4.22
CA LEU A 513 -10.97 -1.50 -3.95
C LEU A 513 -10.45 -2.50 -4.98
N ILE A 514 -11.23 -3.53 -5.34
CA ILE A 514 -10.90 -4.52 -6.37
C ILE A 514 -10.56 -3.83 -7.68
N PHE A 515 -11.39 -2.89 -8.16
CA PHE A 515 -11.12 -2.15 -9.39
C PHE A 515 -9.79 -1.39 -9.34
N LYS A 516 -9.44 -0.77 -8.21
CA LYS A 516 -8.15 -0.07 -8.03
C LYS A 516 -6.96 -1.04 -7.97
N ALA A 517 -7.10 -2.19 -7.31
CA ALA A 517 -6.07 -3.22 -7.29
C ALA A 517 -5.82 -3.77 -8.70
N MET A 518 -6.87 -3.97 -9.51
CA MET A 518 -6.73 -4.37 -10.91
C MET A 518 -6.06 -3.29 -11.78
N MET A 519 -6.29 -2.00 -11.52
CA MET A 519 -5.54 -0.94 -12.20
C MET A 519 -4.02 -1.03 -11.91
N LYS A 520 -3.64 -1.41 -10.69
CA LYS A 520 -2.23 -1.67 -10.33
C LYS A 520 -1.70 -2.95 -10.99
N ASP A 521 -2.45 -4.04 -10.90
CA ASP A 521 -1.99 -5.36 -11.37
C ASP A 521 -1.93 -5.48 -12.91
N ALA A 522 -2.63 -4.60 -13.62
CA ALA A 522 -2.56 -4.44 -15.09
C ALA A 522 -1.28 -3.73 -15.59
N LEU A 523 -0.40 -3.27 -14.67
CA LEU A 523 0.93 -2.77 -15.00
C LEU A 523 1.93 -3.92 -15.17
N ASN A 524 2.91 -3.77 -16.06
CA ASN A 524 4.01 -4.73 -16.13
C ASN A 524 4.97 -4.61 -14.93
N SER A 525 5.01 -3.46 -14.27
CA SER A 525 5.71 -3.26 -12.98
C SER A 525 5.06 -3.95 -11.78
N SER A 526 3.87 -4.55 -11.94
CA SER A 526 3.24 -5.45 -10.96
C SER A 526 4.10 -6.70 -10.64
N HIS A 527 3.77 -7.36 -9.53
CA HIS A 527 4.39 -8.58 -9.00
C HIS A 527 3.33 -9.66 -8.71
N PRO A 528 3.74 -10.93 -8.55
CA PRO A 528 2.86 -11.97 -8.03
C PRO A 528 2.46 -11.70 -6.57
N VAL A 529 1.35 -12.28 -6.12
CA VAL A 529 0.85 -12.13 -4.74
C VAL A 529 1.80 -12.79 -3.73
N SER A 530 2.38 -13.94 -4.09
CA SER A 530 3.53 -14.51 -3.38
C SER A 530 4.81 -14.27 -4.19
N SER A 531 5.74 -13.44 -3.69
CA SER A 531 6.94 -13.06 -4.43
C SER A 531 8.19 -12.90 -3.55
N ALA A 532 9.35 -13.34 -4.04
CA ALA A 532 10.56 -13.42 -3.24
C ALA A 532 11.18 -12.04 -2.94
N VAL A 533 11.29 -11.71 -1.64
CA VAL A 533 11.86 -10.46 -1.14
C VAL A 533 13.19 -10.70 -0.40
N GLN A 534 14.17 -9.84 -0.64
CA GLN A 534 15.58 -9.96 -0.21
C GLN A 534 16.19 -8.65 0.35
N SER A 535 15.42 -7.57 0.48
CA SER A 535 15.84 -6.34 1.17
C SER A 535 14.71 -5.76 2.02
N SER A 536 15.04 -4.82 2.91
CA SER A 536 14.11 -4.05 3.74
C SER A 536 13.03 -3.36 2.91
N GLU A 537 13.42 -2.72 1.81
CA GLU A 537 12.52 -1.97 0.93
C GLU A 537 11.57 -2.93 0.20
N GLN A 538 12.07 -4.10 -0.24
CA GLN A 538 11.24 -5.11 -0.88
C GLN A 538 10.20 -5.71 0.07
N ILE A 539 10.51 -5.80 1.36
CA ILE A 539 9.59 -6.25 2.41
C ILE A 539 8.52 -5.17 2.68
N GLU A 540 8.92 -3.91 2.87
CA GLU A 540 7.98 -2.78 3.00
C GLU A 540 7.10 -2.60 1.74
N GLU A 541 7.62 -2.92 0.54
CA GLU A 541 6.85 -2.96 -0.70
C GLU A 541 5.85 -4.13 -0.81
N MET A 542 5.83 -5.11 0.10
CA MET A 542 4.75 -6.12 0.12
C MET A 542 3.48 -5.59 0.80
N PHE A 543 3.55 -4.49 1.56
CA PHE A 543 2.42 -3.83 2.18
C PHE A 543 1.68 -2.96 1.15
N ASP A 544 0.95 -3.62 0.26
CA ASP A 544 0.40 -3.04 -0.95
C ASP A 544 -0.98 -3.63 -1.32
N SER A 545 -1.66 -3.05 -2.31
CA SER A 545 -3.00 -3.49 -2.71
C SER A 545 -3.06 -4.88 -3.36
N LEU A 546 -1.93 -5.55 -3.65
CA LEU A 546 -1.94 -6.93 -4.14
C LEU A 546 -1.93 -7.92 -2.98
N SER A 547 -1.10 -7.73 -1.96
CA SER A 547 -1.13 -8.59 -0.75
C SER A 547 -2.49 -8.54 -0.05
N TYR A 548 -3.04 -7.33 0.12
CA TYR A 548 -4.34 -7.08 0.75
C TYR A 548 -5.50 -7.43 -0.20
N ILE A 549 -5.74 -6.59 -1.22
CA ILE A 549 -6.99 -6.62 -1.98
C ILE A 549 -7.01 -7.76 -3.00
N LYS A 550 -5.93 -8.02 -3.75
CA LYS A 550 -5.87 -9.17 -4.66
C LYS A 550 -5.89 -10.48 -3.87
N GLY A 551 -5.14 -10.59 -2.77
CA GLY A 551 -5.22 -11.71 -1.81
C GLY A 551 -6.67 -12.00 -1.38
N ALA A 552 -7.38 -11.01 -0.86
CA ALA A 552 -8.77 -11.15 -0.46
C ALA A 552 -9.72 -11.48 -1.62
N SER A 553 -9.48 -10.93 -2.82
CA SER A 553 -10.27 -11.23 -4.02
C SER A 553 -10.14 -12.69 -4.44
N LEU A 554 -8.93 -13.25 -4.33
CA LEU A 554 -8.65 -14.65 -4.64
C LEU A 554 -9.33 -15.60 -3.63
N LEU A 555 -9.35 -15.25 -2.35
CA LEU A 555 -10.09 -15.97 -1.32
C LEU A 555 -11.62 -15.87 -1.52
N MET A 556 -12.13 -14.69 -1.91
CA MET A 556 -13.55 -14.50 -2.23
C MET A 556 -13.98 -15.29 -3.48
N MET A 557 -13.12 -15.36 -4.49
CA MET A 557 -13.33 -16.20 -5.67
C MET A 557 -13.34 -17.68 -5.33
N LEU A 558 -12.38 -18.14 -4.50
CA LEU A 558 -12.30 -19.53 -4.05
C LEU A 558 -13.50 -19.93 -3.19
N LYS A 559 -13.94 -19.09 -2.23
CA LYS A 559 -15.16 -19.28 -1.43
C LYS A 559 -16.40 -19.48 -2.30
N HIS A 560 -16.56 -18.69 -3.37
CA HIS A 560 -17.72 -18.82 -4.26
C HIS A 560 -17.63 -20.05 -5.18
N TYR A 561 -16.43 -20.56 -5.45
CA TYR A 561 -16.23 -21.78 -6.24
C TYR A 561 -16.36 -23.07 -5.40
N LEU A 562 -15.85 -23.09 -4.16
CA LEU A 562 -15.92 -24.22 -3.24
C LEU A 562 -17.26 -24.34 -2.48
N THR A 563 -18.04 -23.25 -2.41
CA THR A 563 -19.08 -22.96 -1.40
C THR A 563 -18.55 -22.55 -0.02
N LYS A 564 -19.40 -21.84 0.75
CA LYS A 564 -19.08 -21.28 2.07
C LYS A 564 -18.62 -22.33 3.07
N ASP A 565 -19.34 -23.46 3.14
CA ASP A 565 -19.13 -24.46 4.20
C ASP A 565 -17.83 -25.25 3.98
N VAL A 566 -17.52 -25.60 2.73
CA VAL A 566 -16.26 -26.26 2.32
C VAL A 566 -15.07 -25.34 2.58
N PHE A 567 -15.19 -24.06 2.22
CA PHE A 567 -14.15 -23.05 2.45
C PHE A 567 -13.92 -22.77 3.95
N GLN A 568 -14.97 -22.75 4.77
CA GLN A 568 -14.88 -22.62 6.22
C GLN A 568 -14.16 -23.83 6.85
N ALA A 569 -14.51 -25.06 6.44
CA ALA A 569 -13.85 -26.28 6.94
C ALA A 569 -12.36 -26.34 6.56
N GLY A 570 -11.97 -25.88 5.36
CA GLY A 570 -10.56 -25.80 4.96
C GLY A 570 -9.76 -24.78 5.79
N ILE A 571 -10.40 -23.69 6.21
CA ILE A 571 -9.85 -22.71 7.15
C ILE A 571 -9.72 -23.30 8.57
N GLU A 572 -10.71 -24.05 9.04
CA GLU A 572 -10.66 -24.73 10.34
C GLU A 572 -9.45 -25.67 10.41
N VAL A 573 -9.26 -26.53 9.40
CA VAL A 573 -8.10 -27.44 9.28
C VAL A 573 -6.78 -26.66 9.28
N TYR A 574 -6.66 -25.62 8.45
CA TYR A 574 -5.46 -24.78 8.37
C TYR A 574 -5.09 -24.15 9.73
N LEU A 575 -6.06 -23.51 10.40
CA LEU A 575 -5.83 -22.89 11.71
C LEU A 575 -5.55 -23.93 12.81
N HIS A 576 -6.19 -25.10 12.75
CA HIS A 576 -5.93 -26.19 13.71
C HIS A 576 -4.55 -26.82 13.55
N ASN A 577 -4.07 -26.99 12.31
CA ASN A 577 -2.79 -27.61 11.99
C ASN A 577 -1.60 -26.68 12.27
N HIS A 578 -1.70 -25.37 11.96
CA HIS A 578 -0.56 -24.44 12.00
C HIS A 578 -0.50 -23.51 13.23
N LYS A 579 -1.46 -23.58 14.16
CA LYS A 579 -1.51 -22.71 15.36
C LYS A 579 -0.21 -22.68 16.18
N TYR A 580 0.20 -21.47 16.58
CA TYR A 580 1.47 -21.15 17.24
C TYR A 580 2.74 -21.49 16.43
N GLY A 581 2.57 -21.89 15.17
CA GLY A 581 3.61 -22.09 14.17
C GLY A 581 3.54 -21.04 13.07
N SER A 582 4.05 -21.41 11.90
CA SER A 582 4.01 -20.64 10.66
C SER A 582 3.55 -21.51 9.48
N ALA A 583 3.25 -20.86 8.36
CA ALA A 583 2.82 -21.51 7.12
C ALA A 583 3.38 -20.79 5.87
N GLN A 584 3.39 -21.51 4.74
CA GLN A 584 3.61 -20.99 3.39
C GLN A 584 2.32 -21.10 2.56
N SER A 585 2.30 -20.49 1.37
CA SER A 585 1.12 -20.55 0.47
C SER A 585 0.60 -21.98 0.22
N ASP A 586 1.50 -22.97 0.16
CA ASP A 586 1.17 -24.35 -0.19
C ASP A 586 0.45 -25.12 0.94
N ASP A 587 0.65 -24.74 2.22
CA ASP A 587 0.03 -25.39 3.40
C ASP A 587 -1.49 -25.14 3.46
N LEU A 588 -1.90 -23.92 3.11
CA LEU A 588 -3.30 -23.53 2.98
C LEU A 588 -4.01 -24.35 1.89
N TRP A 589 -3.34 -24.56 0.76
CA TRP A 589 -3.93 -25.31 -0.35
C TRP A 589 -4.01 -26.82 -0.06
N ASP A 590 -3.08 -27.37 0.72
CA ASP A 590 -3.21 -28.74 1.21
C ASP A 590 -4.37 -28.88 2.22
N SER A 591 -4.50 -27.93 3.16
CA SER A 591 -5.64 -27.88 4.10
C SER A 591 -7.01 -27.79 3.40
N MET A 592 -7.08 -27.09 2.25
CA MET A 592 -8.27 -27.07 1.40
C MET A 592 -8.48 -28.39 0.63
N ASN A 593 -7.40 -29.00 0.11
CA ASN A 593 -7.44 -30.28 -0.60
C ASN A 593 -7.85 -31.46 0.30
N GLU A 594 -7.55 -31.42 1.61
CA GLU A 594 -8.07 -32.38 2.59
C GLU A 594 -9.61 -32.40 2.63
N ILE A 595 -10.26 -31.23 2.54
CA ILE A 595 -11.72 -31.14 2.52
C ILE A 595 -12.31 -31.50 1.14
N THR A 596 -11.70 -31.07 0.03
CA THR A 596 -12.20 -31.44 -1.31
C THR A 596 -12.05 -32.92 -1.62
N ASN A 597 -11.24 -33.67 -0.85
CA ASN A 597 -11.03 -35.12 -1.00
C ASN A 597 -10.64 -35.51 -2.44
N GLY A 598 -9.85 -34.66 -3.11
CA GLY A 598 -9.38 -34.88 -4.48
C GLY A 598 -10.45 -34.69 -5.57
N THR A 599 -11.66 -34.22 -5.25
CA THR A 599 -12.67 -33.85 -6.26
C THR A 599 -12.30 -32.61 -7.07
N LEU A 600 -11.46 -31.75 -6.48
CA LEU A 600 -10.84 -30.57 -7.09
C LEU A 600 -9.45 -30.38 -6.46
N ASP A 601 -8.44 -30.17 -7.29
CA ASP A 601 -7.10 -29.75 -6.84
C ASP A 601 -7.05 -28.21 -6.71
N VAL A 602 -7.28 -27.74 -5.49
CA VAL A 602 -7.22 -26.33 -5.12
C VAL A 602 -5.80 -25.78 -5.24
N LYS A 603 -4.78 -26.61 -4.96
CA LYS A 603 -3.37 -26.23 -5.11
C LYS A 603 -3.02 -25.94 -6.57
N LYS A 604 -3.37 -26.82 -7.52
CA LYS A 604 -3.21 -26.53 -8.96
C LYS A 604 -3.88 -25.22 -9.35
N LEU A 605 -5.15 -25.06 -8.97
CA LEU A 605 -5.96 -23.90 -9.35
C LEU A 605 -5.33 -22.60 -8.84
N MET A 606 -5.14 -22.49 -7.53
CA MET A 606 -4.70 -21.26 -6.86
C MET A 606 -3.23 -20.91 -7.11
N LYS A 607 -2.37 -21.89 -7.41
CA LYS A 607 -0.95 -21.65 -7.74
C LYS A 607 -0.76 -20.72 -8.93
N THR A 608 -1.63 -20.80 -9.94
CA THR A 608 -1.62 -19.87 -11.09
C THR A 608 -1.96 -18.43 -10.67
N TRP A 609 -2.81 -18.26 -9.65
CA TRP A 609 -3.27 -16.95 -9.19
C TRP A 609 -2.31 -16.25 -8.23
N VAL A 610 -1.58 -16.99 -7.40
CA VAL A 610 -0.60 -16.41 -6.46
C VAL A 610 0.80 -16.23 -7.05
N LEU A 611 1.24 -17.11 -7.97
CA LEU A 611 2.58 -17.05 -8.57
C LEU A 611 2.65 -16.27 -9.90
N HIS A 612 1.52 -15.93 -10.53
CA HIS A 612 1.51 -15.02 -11.69
C HIS A 612 1.13 -13.60 -11.31
N LYS A 613 1.89 -12.62 -11.83
CA LYS A 613 1.52 -11.20 -11.82
C LYS A 613 0.47 -10.90 -12.89
N GLY A 614 -0.38 -9.91 -12.67
CA GLY A 614 -1.55 -9.66 -13.51
C GLY A 614 -2.67 -10.68 -13.30
N PHE A 615 -3.68 -10.53 -14.14
CA PHE A 615 -4.91 -11.33 -14.16
C PHE A 615 -5.38 -11.53 -15.61
N PRO A 616 -6.28 -12.49 -15.88
CA PRO A 616 -6.74 -12.74 -17.24
C PRO A 616 -7.82 -11.76 -17.71
N LEU A 617 -7.76 -11.46 -19.00
CA LEU A 617 -8.86 -11.00 -19.84
C LEU A 617 -9.53 -12.23 -20.46
N VAL A 618 -10.84 -12.37 -20.25
CA VAL A 618 -11.67 -13.43 -20.84
C VAL A 618 -12.51 -12.83 -21.96
N THR A 619 -12.30 -13.25 -23.20
CA THR A 619 -13.08 -12.81 -24.37
C THR A 619 -14.19 -13.83 -24.68
N ILE A 620 -15.41 -13.32 -24.89
CA ILE A 620 -16.65 -14.08 -25.07
C ILE A 620 -17.20 -13.85 -26.49
N ASN A 621 -17.20 -14.91 -27.33
CA ASN A 621 -17.82 -14.91 -28.66
C ASN A 621 -19.04 -15.86 -28.65
N ARG A 622 -20.25 -15.32 -28.71
CA ARG A 622 -21.51 -16.10 -28.71
C ARG A 622 -22.10 -16.22 -30.11
N LYS A 623 -22.49 -17.43 -30.51
CA LYS A 623 -23.17 -17.76 -31.78
C LYS A 623 -24.35 -18.69 -31.49
N GLY A 624 -25.54 -18.09 -31.38
CA GLY A 624 -26.75 -18.79 -30.95
C GLY A 624 -26.59 -19.35 -29.53
N LYS A 625 -26.61 -20.69 -29.40
CA LYS A 625 -26.35 -21.43 -28.15
C LYS A 625 -24.87 -21.59 -27.79
N ILE A 626 -23.96 -21.49 -28.75
CA ILE A 626 -22.54 -21.82 -28.54
C ILE A 626 -21.79 -20.57 -28.09
N ILE A 627 -21.12 -20.66 -26.94
CA ILE A 627 -20.22 -19.61 -26.42
C ILE A 627 -18.79 -20.13 -26.54
N SER A 628 -17.98 -19.45 -27.35
CA SER A 628 -16.53 -19.66 -27.39
C SER A 628 -15.84 -18.71 -26.40
N LEU A 629 -14.90 -19.25 -25.63
CA LEU A 629 -14.15 -18.55 -24.59
C LEU A 629 -12.66 -18.50 -24.98
N HIS A 630 -11.98 -17.40 -24.69
CA HIS A 630 -10.52 -17.29 -24.80
C HIS A 630 -9.95 -16.50 -23.62
N GLN A 631 -8.82 -16.95 -23.05
CA GLN A 631 -8.11 -16.21 -22.00
C GLN A 631 -6.74 -15.69 -22.47
N GLU A 632 -6.46 -14.42 -22.20
CA GLU A 632 -5.17 -13.75 -22.41
C GLU A 632 -4.81 -12.94 -21.16
N ARG A 633 -3.53 -12.58 -20.94
CA ARG A 633 -3.16 -11.73 -19.80
C ARG A 633 -3.66 -10.31 -20.05
N PHE A 634 -4.37 -9.72 -19.10
CA PHE A 634 -4.70 -8.30 -19.18
C PHE A 634 -3.47 -7.45 -18.81
N LEU A 635 -3.11 -6.53 -19.71
CA LEU A 635 -2.04 -5.54 -19.56
C LEU A 635 -2.50 -4.28 -20.29
N TYR A 636 -2.23 -3.10 -19.73
CA TYR A 636 -2.53 -1.85 -20.46
C TYR A 636 -1.56 -1.58 -21.62
N ARG A 637 -0.36 -2.18 -21.60
CA ARG A 637 0.68 -1.97 -22.63
C ARG A 637 1.19 -3.30 -23.18
N VAL A 638 1.06 -3.47 -24.49
CA VAL A 638 1.74 -4.50 -25.27
C VAL A 638 2.90 -3.83 -26.00
N GLU A 639 4.15 -4.21 -25.70
CA GLU A 639 5.29 -3.81 -26.53
C GLU A 639 5.35 -4.70 -27.79
N PRO A 640 5.56 -4.15 -29.00
CA PRO A 640 5.52 -4.93 -30.24
C PRO A 640 6.49 -6.11 -30.30
N ASP A 641 7.65 -6.00 -29.64
CA ASP A 641 8.81 -6.86 -29.89
C ASP A 641 8.93 -8.09 -28.96
N ASN A 642 8.01 -8.29 -28.01
CA ASN A 642 8.10 -9.34 -26.97
C ASN A 642 6.91 -10.35 -26.95
N TRP A 643 6.31 -10.60 -28.13
CA TRP A 643 5.25 -11.58 -28.37
C TRP A 643 5.60 -13.04 -27.98
N THR A 644 6.85 -13.34 -27.64
CA THR A 644 7.33 -14.67 -27.26
C THR A 644 6.96 -15.10 -25.83
N SER A 645 6.35 -14.23 -25.02
CA SER A 645 6.05 -14.52 -23.60
C SER A 645 4.57 -14.79 -23.25
N ASP A 646 3.59 -14.35 -24.04
CA ASP A 646 2.15 -14.52 -23.71
C ASP A 646 1.63 -15.96 -23.77
N ALA A 647 2.47 -16.91 -24.18
CA ALA A 647 2.19 -18.35 -24.12
C ALA A 647 2.39 -18.96 -22.71
N SER A 648 3.11 -18.30 -21.80
CA SER A 648 3.37 -18.84 -20.44
C SER A 648 2.29 -18.47 -19.41
N TYR A 649 1.48 -17.44 -19.69
CA TYR A 649 0.45 -16.96 -18.77
C TYR A 649 -0.90 -17.63 -19.05
N LEU A 650 -1.22 -18.60 -18.19
CA LEU A 650 -2.50 -19.30 -18.12
C LEU A 650 -2.98 -19.32 -16.66
N TRP A 651 -4.29 -19.22 -16.46
CA TRP A 651 -4.95 -19.37 -15.17
C TRP A 651 -6.03 -20.43 -15.24
N ASP A 652 -6.26 -21.14 -14.14
CA ASP A 652 -7.46 -21.96 -13.96
C ASP A 652 -8.58 -21.02 -13.47
N ILE A 653 -9.48 -20.59 -14.38
CA ILE A 653 -10.46 -19.53 -14.09
C ILE A 653 -11.84 -20.13 -13.76
N PRO A 654 -12.36 -19.98 -12.53
CA PRO A 654 -13.75 -20.28 -12.22
C PRO A 654 -14.67 -19.19 -12.81
N LEU A 655 -15.11 -19.40 -14.05
CA LEU A 655 -16.05 -18.51 -14.72
C LEU A 655 -17.45 -18.68 -14.13
N THR A 656 -18.10 -17.56 -13.80
CA THR A 656 -19.53 -17.53 -13.42
C THR A 656 -20.33 -16.81 -14.49
N TYR A 657 -21.58 -17.21 -14.74
CA TYR A 657 -22.46 -16.49 -15.67
C TYR A 657 -23.96 -16.62 -15.38
N THR A 658 -24.71 -15.60 -15.80
CA THR A 658 -26.18 -15.51 -15.73
C THR A 658 -26.77 -14.95 -17.04
N THR A 659 -28.09 -15.14 -17.26
CA THR A 659 -28.76 -14.89 -18.56
C THR A 659 -30.21 -14.41 -18.39
N ASN A 660 -30.88 -14.00 -19.47
CA ASN A 660 -32.30 -13.58 -19.42
C ASN A 660 -33.29 -14.68 -18.98
N LYS A 661 -32.88 -15.95 -18.94
CA LYS A 661 -33.74 -17.10 -18.57
C LYS A 661 -33.75 -17.41 -17.07
N CYS A 662 -33.14 -16.55 -16.26
CA CYS A 662 -32.90 -16.79 -14.86
C CYS A 662 -34.17 -16.67 -13.99
N ASN A 663 -34.60 -17.76 -13.38
CA ASN A 663 -35.56 -17.74 -12.27
C ASN A 663 -34.79 -17.69 -10.94
N PHE A 664 -35.14 -16.71 -10.09
CA PHE A 664 -34.38 -16.21 -8.93
C PHE A 664 -33.92 -17.22 -7.86
N THR A 665 -34.25 -18.51 -7.95
CA THR A 665 -33.88 -19.52 -6.95
C THR A 665 -32.48 -20.10 -7.13
N HIS A 666 -32.03 -20.36 -8.37
CA HIS A 666 -30.69 -20.91 -8.69
C HIS A 666 -30.16 -20.20 -9.95
N CYS A 667 -29.42 -19.09 -9.76
CA CYS A 667 -29.22 -18.10 -10.82
C CYS A 667 -27.78 -17.86 -11.32
N ILE A 668 -26.82 -18.67 -10.84
CA ILE A 668 -25.41 -18.58 -11.22
C ILE A 668 -24.97 -19.94 -11.75
N ASN A 669 -24.49 -19.96 -13.01
CA ASN A 669 -23.83 -21.12 -13.60
C ASN A 669 -22.33 -20.97 -13.44
N ALA A 670 -21.60 -22.09 -13.32
CA ALA A 670 -20.14 -22.10 -13.19
C ALA A 670 -19.48 -22.98 -14.27
N TYR A 671 -18.29 -22.59 -14.72
CA TYR A 671 -17.46 -23.32 -15.67
C TYR A 671 -15.98 -23.06 -15.36
N LEU A 672 -15.16 -24.11 -15.23
CA LEU A 672 -13.71 -23.95 -15.07
C LEU A 672 -13.06 -23.82 -16.44
N LEU A 673 -12.43 -22.67 -16.72
CA LEU A 673 -11.59 -22.49 -17.90
C LEU A 673 -10.12 -22.72 -17.48
N ASP A 674 -9.69 -23.97 -17.57
CA ASP A 674 -8.31 -24.44 -17.30
C ASP A 674 -7.41 -24.45 -18.56
N GLN A 675 -7.98 -24.09 -19.71
CA GLN A 675 -7.32 -24.08 -21.02
C GLN A 675 -7.31 -22.67 -21.63
N LYS A 676 -6.43 -22.45 -22.62
CA LYS A 676 -6.31 -21.17 -23.34
C LYS A 676 -7.61 -20.73 -24.01
N SER A 677 -8.46 -21.69 -24.39
CA SER A 677 -9.82 -21.48 -24.91
C SER A 677 -10.73 -22.62 -24.48
N GLY A 678 -12.02 -22.31 -24.28
CA GLY A 678 -13.06 -23.27 -23.91
C GLY A 678 -14.36 -23.03 -24.69
N VAL A 679 -15.33 -23.92 -24.53
CA VAL A 679 -16.66 -23.82 -25.15
C VAL A 679 -17.73 -24.19 -24.13
N ILE A 680 -18.78 -23.38 -24.07
CA ILE A 680 -20.02 -23.66 -23.32
C ILE A 680 -21.16 -23.76 -24.34
N GLU A 681 -21.92 -24.85 -24.31
CA GLU A 681 -23.17 -24.98 -25.06
C GLU A 681 -24.35 -24.71 -24.11
N LEU A 682 -25.14 -23.67 -24.41
CA LEU A 682 -26.35 -23.35 -23.66
C LEU A 682 -27.50 -24.31 -24.02
N PRO A 683 -28.37 -24.71 -23.07
CA PRO A 683 -29.50 -25.59 -23.36
C PRO A 683 -30.51 -24.95 -24.33
N GLU A 684 -30.68 -23.62 -24.27
CA GLU A 684 -31.50 -22.84 -25.18
C GLU A 684 -30.82 -21.52 -25.55
N GLU A 685 -31.34 -20.81 -26.56
CA GLU A 685 -30.84 -19.49 -26.92
C GLU A 685 -31.34 -18.43 -25.91
N VAL A 686 -30.45 -17.51 -25.57
CA VAL A 686 -30.67 -16.44 -24.60
C VAL A 686 -30.66 -15.09 -25.29
N GLU A 687 -31.41 -14.12 -24.77
CA GLU A 687 -31.37 -12.75 -25.28
C GLU A 687 -29.99 -12.14 -24.98
N TRP A 688 -29.55 -12.23 -23.72
CA TRP A 688 -28.29 -11.70 -23.20
C TRP A 688 -27.62 -12.66 -22.22
N ILE A 689 -26.32 -12.47 -22.02
CA ILE A 689 -25.48 -13.19 -21.05
C ILE A 689 -24.51 -12.23 -20.35
N LYS A 690 -24.32 -12.40 -19.04
CA LYS A 690 -23.34 -11.66 -18.21
C LYS A 690 -22.43 -12.67 -17.53
N PHE A 691 -21.13 -12.62 -17.83
CA PHE A 691 -20.08 -13.36 -17.12
C PHE A 691 -19.51 -12.54 -15.95
N ASN A 692 -18.82 -13.22 -15.02
CA ASN A 692 -18.30 -12.69 -13.76
C ASN A 692 -19.40 -12.04 -12.92
N VAL A 693 -20.36 -12.85 -12.47
CA VAL A 693 -21.54 -12.39 -11.71
C VAL A 693 -21.10 -11.74 -10.40
N ASP A 694 -21.60 -10.52 -10.15
CA ASP A 694 -21.27 -9.68 -9.00
C ASP A 694 -19.79 -9.31 -8.83
N MET A 695 -18.94 -9.54 -9.85
CA MET A 695 -17.47 -9.39 -9.79
C MET A 695 -16.80 -10.31 -8.75
N ASN A 696 -17.36 -11.50 -8.50
CA ASN A 696 -16.79 -12.46 -7.54
C ASN A 696 -15.48 -13.12 -8.03
N GLY A 697 -15.09 -12.97 -9.30
CA GLY A 697 -13.83 -13.46 -9.85
C GLY A 697 -12.86 -12.33 -10.22
N TYR A 698 -11.56 -12.55 -10.03
CA TYR A 698 -10.53 -11.53 -10.29
C TYR A 698 -10.11 -11.50 -11.78
N TYR A 699 -11.04 -11.20 -12.69
CA TYR A 699 -10.79 -11.15 -14.14
C TYR A 699 -11.70 -10.16 -14.88
N ILE A 700 -11.18 -9.55 -15.95
CA ILE A 700 -11.96 -8.69 -16.85
C ILE A 700 -12.62 -9.56 -17.93
N VAL A 701 -13.84 -9.19 -18.34
CA VAL A 701 -14.55 -9.83 -19.43
C VAL A 701 -14.73 -8.86 -20.59
N ASN A 702 -14.36 -9.29 -21.80
CA ASN A 702 -14.74 -8.65 -23.06
C ASN A 702 -15.79 -9.50 -23.80
N TYR A 703 -16.69 -8.86 -24.51
CA TYR A 703 -17.71 -9.49 -25.36
C TYR A 703 -17.49 -9.00 -26.80
N ASP A 704 -17.90 -9.76 -27.81
CA ASP A 704 -17.90 -9.25 -29.19
C ASP A 704 -19.18 -8.44 -29.48
N GLU A 705 -20.14 -9.04 -30.17
CA GLU A 705 -21.42 -8.38 -30.49
C GLU A 705 -22.29 -8.15 -29.24
N ASP A 706 -22.14 -8.99 -28.20
CA ASP A 706 -22.97 -8.95 -26.99
C ASP A 706 -22.80 -7.69 -26.12
N TRP A 707 -21.72 -6.91 -26.30
CA TRP A 707 -21.68 -5.57 -25.70
C TRP A 707 -22.85 -4.70 -26.15
N LYS A 708 -23.29 -4.82 -27.42
CA LYS A 708 -24.46 -4.08 -27.89
C LYS A 708 -25.71 -4.55 -27.16
N THR A 709 -25.89 -5.87 -27.03
CA THR A 709 -26.99 -6.48 -26.27
C THR A 709 -27.04 -5.97 -24.83
N LEU A 710 -25.88 -5.91 -24.15
CA LEU A 710 -25.77 -5.44 -22.77
C LEU A 710 -26.03 -3.93 -22.64
N ILE A 711 -25.57 -3.10 -23.60
CA ILE A 711 -25.85 -1.66 -23.62
C ILE A 711 -27.35 -1.40 -23.85
N ASP A 712 -27.96 -2.11 -24.81
CA ASP A 712 -29.40 -1.99 -25.08
C ASP A 712 -30.24 -2.54 -23.91
N LEU A 713 -29.77 -3.56 -23.19
CA LEU A 713 -30.37 -4.04 -21.94
C LEU A 713 -30.32 -2.96 -20.85
N LEU A 714 -29.16 -2.36 -20.59
CA LEU A 714 -29.02 -1.28 -19.59
C LEU A 714 -29.95 -0.09 -19.90
N LYS A 715 -30.06 0.30 -21.17
CA LYS A 715 -30.95 1.38 -21.62
C LYS A 715 -32.44 1.04 -21.55
N LYS A 716 -32.81 -0.24 -21.52
CA LYS A 716 -34.21 -0.72 -21.50
C LYS A 716 -34.70 -1.14 -20.11
N ASN A 717 -33.86 -1.83 -19.33
CA ASN A 717 -34.17 -2.39 -18.02
C ASN A 717 -32.88 -2.75 -17.25
N HIS A 718 -32.13 -1.74 -16.78
CA HIS A 718 -30.87 -1.96 -16.07
C HIS A 718 -30.98 -2.86 -14.83
N THR A 719 -32.12 -2.86 -14.13
CA THR A 719 -32.36 -3.71 -12.94
C THR A 719 -32.46 -5.21 -13.23
N ALA A 720 -32.36 -5.64 -14.50
CA ALA A 720 -32.14 -7.04 -14.87
C ALA A 720 -30.75 -7.57 -14.46
N LEU A 721 -29.81 -6.70 -14.13
CA LEU A 721 -28.48 -7.02 -13.59
C LEU A 721 -28.30 -6.39 -12.21
N SER A 722 -27.45 -6.98 -11.35
CA SER A 722 -27.16 -6.42 -10.01
C SER A 722 -26.43 -5.09 -10.08
N ALA A 723 -26.41 -4.31 -8.98
CA ALA A 723 -25.62 -3.07 -8.92
C ALA A 723 -24.12 -3.33 -9.18
N LYS A 724 -23.59 -4.46 -8.70
CA LYS A 724 -22.20 -4.88 -8.90
C LYS A 724 -21.93 -5.28 -10.35
N ASP A 725 -22.84 -6.03 -10.99
CA ASP A 725 -22.73 -6.37 -12.41
C ASP A 725 -22.70 -5.11 -13.29
N ARG A 726 -23.50 -4.09 -12.95
CA ARG A 726 -23.51 -2.82 -13.68
C ARG A 726 -22.21 -2.03 -13.48
N ALA A 727 -21.73 -1.92 -12.24
CA ALA A 727 -20.43 -1.30 -11.95
C ALA A 727 -19.27 -2.05 -12.62
N ASN A 728 -19.33 -3.39 -12.67
CA ASN A 728 -18.37 -4.25 -13.38
C ASN A 728 -18.38 -4.02 -14.89
N LEU A 729 -19.54 -3.91 -15.54
CA LEU A 729 -19.62 -3.58 -16.97
C LEU A 729 -19.03 -2.20 -17.28
N ILE A 730 -19.27 -1.21 -16.42
CA ILE A 730 -18.65 0.13 -16.53
C ILE A 730 -17.12 0.03 -16.35
N ASN A 731 -16.64 -0.67 -15.33
CA ASN A 731 -15.20 -0.90 -15.13
C ASN A 731 -14.55 -1.56 -16.36
N ASN A 732 -15.12 -2.66 -16.84
CA ASN A 732 -14.54 -3.45 -17.92
C ASN A 732 -14.49 -2.64 -19.23
N ILE A 733 -15.58 -1.96 -19.62
CA ILE A 733 -15.61 -1.27 -20.91
C ILE A 733 -14.66 -0.06 -20.96
N PHE A 734 -14.45 0.66 -19.86
CA PHE A 734 -13.47 1.74 -19.81
C PHE A 734 -12.03 1.20 -19.83
N ASN A 735 -11.73 0.11 -19.11
CA ASN A 735 -10.42 -0.54 -19.17
C ASN A 735 -10.10 -1.11 -20.57
N LEU A 736 -11.08 -1.70 -21.25
CA LEU A 736 -10.95 -2.20 -22.62
C LEU A 736 -10.82 -1.07 -23.65
N ALA A 737 -11.44 0.09 -23.40
CA ALA A 737 -11.26 1.29 -24.21
C ALA A 737 -9.88 1.93 -24.02
N ASN A 738 -9.30 1.85 -22.81
CA ASN A 738 -7.93 2.29 -22.54
C ASN A 738 -6.90 1.41 -23.27
N LEU A 739 -7.15 0.10 -23.35
CA LEU A 739 -6.35 -0.87 -24.11
C LEU A 739 -6.63 -0.85 -25.63
N GLY A 740 -7.66 -0.14 -26.08
CA GLY A 740 -8.07 -0.10 -27.49
C GLY A 740 -8.70 -1.40 -28.03
N LYS A 741 -8.94 -2.40 -27.17
CA LYS A 741 -9.78 -3.58 -27.49
C LYS A 741 -11.23 -3.17 -27.75
N GLU A 742 -11.67 -2.07 -27.12
CA GLU A 742 -12.95 -1.42 -27.38
C GLU A 742 -12.80 0.05 -27.75
N SER A 743 -13.87 0.65 -28.30
CA SER A 743 -13.88 2.08 -28.58
C SER A 743 -14.36 2.91 -27.38
N LEU A 744 -13.66 4.01 -27.08
CA LEU A 744 -14.06 4.96 -26.02
C LEU A 744 -15.49 5.49 -26.22
N LYS A 745 -15.93 5.66 -27.47
CA LYS A 745 -17.32 5.96 -27.82
C LYS A 745 -18.31 4.93 -27.27
N LYS A 746 -18.03 3.63 -27.38
CA LYS A 746 -18.88 2.54 -26.86
C LYS A 746 -18.96 2.55 -25.34
N ALA A 747 -17.86 2.88 -24.65
CA ALA A 747 -17.84 3.10 -23.20
C ALA A 747 -18.75 4.28 -22.79
N PHE A 748 -18.67 5.40 -23.52
CA PHE A 748 -19.55 6.56 -23.30
C PHE A 748 -21.03 6.30 -23.67
N GLU A 749 -21.30 5.48 -24.69
CA GLU A 749 -22.63 5.02 -25.06
C GLU A 749 -23.21 4.06 -24.02
N LEU A 750 -22.39 3.24 -23.35
CA LEU A 750 -22.85 2.38 -22.25
C LEU A 750 -23.43 3.24 -21.12
N ILE A 751 -22.68 4.23 -20.63
CA ILE A 751 -23.08 5.07 -19.48
C ILE A 751 -24.23 6.07 -19.74
N ASP A 752 -24.81 6.12 -20.94
CA ASP A 752 -26.04 6.91 -21.19
C ASP A 752 -27.20 6.52 -20.26
N TYR A 753 -27.26 5.26 -19.83
CA TYR A 753 -28.34 4.74 -18.98
C TYR A 753 -28.33 5.33 -17.55
N LEU A 754 -27.23 5.95 -17.12
CA LEU A 754 -27.05 6.45 -15.75
C LEU A 754 -28.04 7.55 -15.34
N LYS A 755 -28.82 8.09 -16.28
CA LYS A 755 -29.95 8.98 -15.98
C LYS A 755 -31.03 8.28 -15.15
N GLU A 756 -31.28 7.00 -15.41
CA GLU A 756 -32.29 6.19 -14.72
C GLU A 756 -31.69 5.45 -13.50
N GLU A 757 -30.38 5.23 -13.49
CA GLU A 757 -29.65 4.53 -12.42
C GLU A 757 -29.84 5.17 -11.03
N SER A 758 -30.00 4.36 -9.99
CA SER A 758 -30.16 4.80 -8.60
C SER A 758 -29.21 4.12 -7.62
N SER A 759 -28.55 3.02 -7.98
CA SER A 759 -27.61 2.32 -7.10
C SER A 759 -26.26 3.04 -7.03
N THR A 760 -25.64 3.05 -5.84
CA THR A 760 -24.40 3.79 -5.55
C THR A 760 -23.22 3.27 -6.37
N ALA A 761 -22.84 2.00 -6.26
CA ALA A 761 -21.68 1.41 -6.95
C ALA A 761 -21.53 1.76 -8.45
N PRO A 762 -22.56 1.64 -9.32
CA PRO A 762 -22.42 2.02 -10.74
C PRO A 762 -22.32 3.53 -10.97
N LEU A 763 -22.98 4.37 -10.15
CA LEU A 763 -22.86 5.83 -10.23
C LEU A 763 -21.45 6.29 -9.80
N THR A 764 -20.92 5.74 -8.71
CA THR A 764 -19.59 6.11 -8.18
C THR A 764 -18.47 5.60 -9.09
N GLN A 765 -18.58 4.40 -9.65
CA GLN A 765 -17.61 3.87 -10.62
C GLN A 765 -17.60 4.68 -11.93
N ALA A 766 -18.76 5.10 -12.44
CA ALA A 766 -18.80 5.99 -13.61
C ALA A 766 -18.19 7.36 -13.31
N LEU A 767 -18.48 7.94 -12.14
CA LEU A 767 -17.90 9.21 -11.70
C LEU A 767 -16.36 9.13 -11.57
N PHE A 768 -15.84 8.01 -11.10
CA PHE A 768 -14.40 7.73 -11.03
C PHE A 768 -13.76 7.68 -12.43
N GLN A 769 -14.28 6.88 -13.36
CA GLN A 769 -13.74 6.78 -14.73
C GLN A 769 -13.77 8.12 -15.47
N LEU A 770 -14.86 8.89 -15.33
CA LEU A 770 -14.97 10.24 -15.92
C LEU A 770 -14.06 11.26 -15.23
N GLY A 771 -13.83 11.13 -13.92
CA GLY A 771 -12.92 11.97 -13.14
C GLY A 771 -11.45 11.79 -13.54
N LEU A 772 -11.01 10.56 -13.84
CA LEU A 772 -9.68 10.28 -14.38
C LEU A 772 -9.47 10.98 -15.73
N ILE A 773 -10.43 10.85 -16.66
CA ILE A 773 -10.40 11.52 -17.97
C ILE A 773 -10.38 13.04 -17.79
N PHE A 774 -11.24 13.60 -16.93
CA PHE A 774 -11.27 15.04 -16.65
C PHE A 774 -9.93 15.55 -16.12
N SER A 775 -9.32 14.86 -15.15
CA SER A 775 -8.02 15.25 -14.58
C SER A 775 -6.92 15.27 -15.65
N LEU A 776 -6.76 14.19 -16.43
CA LEU A 776 -5.73 14.11 -17.47
C LEU A 776 -5.84 15.21 -18.52
N LEU A 777 -7.07 15.63 -18.87
CA LEU A 777 -7.32 16.76 -19.76
C LEU A 777 -6.99 18.10 -19.10
N GLU A 778 -7.45 18.31 -17.86
CA GLU A 778 -7.23 19.56 -17.12
C GLU A 778 -5.73 19.84 -16.92
N LYS A 779 -4.96 18.85 -16.44
CA LYS A 779 -3.52 19.00 -16.17
C LYS A 779 -2.69 19.20 -17.45
N ARG A 780 -3.16 18.67 -18.58
CA ARG A 780 -2.53 18.86 -19.90
C ARG A 780 -2.87 20.21 -20.55
N GLY A 781 -3.82 20.96 -19.99
CA GLY A 781 -4.28 22.24 -20.54
C GLY A 781 -5.38 22.12 -21.60
N GLU A 782 -5.99 20.94 -21.79
CA GLU A 782 -7.10 20.68 -22.72
C GLU A 782 -8.44 21.22 -22.18
N GLN A 783 -8.42 22.45 -21.68
CA GLN A 783 -9.48 23.07 -20.86
C GLN A 783 -10.86 23.09 -21.55
N GLN A 784 -10.90 23.26 -22.88
CA GLN A 784 -12.17 23.20 -23.63
C GLN A 784 -12.78 21.80 -23.63
N LEU A 785 -11.95 20.75 -23.71
CA LEU A 785 -12.43 19.37 -23.70
C LEU A 785 -12.76 18.88 -22.29
N ALA A 786 -11.95 19.28 -21.30
CA ALA A 786 -12.25 19.07 -19.89
C ALA A 786 -13.63 19.67 -19.52
N ALA A 787 -13.94 20.87 -20.02
CA ALA A 787 -15.27 21.47 -19.87
C ALA A 787 -16.40 20.68 -20.56
N ARG A 788 -16.17 20.08 -21.75
CA ARG A 788 -17.16 19.19 -22.39
C ARG A 788 -17.36 17.88 -21.62
N VAL A 789 -16.30 17.30 -21.06
CA VAL A 789 -16.39 16.14 -20.16
C VAL A 789 -17.21 16.49 -18.91
N MET A 790 -16.94 17.65 -18.30
CA MET A 790 -17.71 18.12 -17.14
C MET A 790 -19.19 18.35 -17.48
N TYR A 791 -19.49 18.96 -18.63
CA TYR A 791 -20.86 19.11 -19.14
C TYR A 791 -21.55 17.74 -19.37
N ARG A 792 -20.83 16.73 -19.86
CA ARG A 792 -21.34 15.36 -20.00
C ARG A 792 -21.62 14.70 -18.64
N ILE A 793 -20.81 14.97 -17.60
CA ILE A 793 -21.10 14.54 -16.22
C ILE A 793 -22.37 15.23 -15.70
N GLU A 794 -22.49 16.55 -15.87
CA GLU A 794 -23.70 17.31 -15.50
C GLU A 794 -24.96 16.83 -16.23
N PHE A 795 -24.84 16.41 -17.49
CA PHE A 795 -25.95 15.89 -18.30
C PHE A 795 -26.44 14.50 -17.86
N LEU A 796 -25.57 13.69 -17.25
CA LEU A 796 -25.92 12.37 -16.71
C LEU A 796 -26.39 12.45 -15.25
N LEU A 797 -25.69 13.22 -14.41
CA LEU A 797 -25.86 13.22 -12.96
C LEU A 797 -26.51 14.49 -12.38
N GLY A 798 -26.64 15.58 -13.17
CA GLY A 798 -27.12 16.88 -12.69
C GLY A 798 -28.49 16.82 -12.01
N ASN A 799 -29.45 16.10 -12.58
CA ASN A 799 -30.77 15.90 -11.97
C ASN A 799 -30.68 15.17 -10.61
N LYS A 800 -29.73 14.24 -10.44
CA LYS A 800 -29.52 13.48 -9.20
C LYS A 800 -28.82 14.32 -8.14
N ILE A 801 -27.91 15.21 -8.55
CA ILE A 801 -27.29 16.25 -7.71
C ILE A 801 -28.34 17.25 -7.22
N ASP A 802 -29.18 17.76 -8.14
CA ASP A 802 -30.26 18.72 -7.84
C ASP A 802 -31.37 18.10 -6.94
N GLN A 803 -31.47 16.77 -6.87
CA GLN A 803 -32.36 16.02 -5.98
C GLN A 803 -31.80 15.78 -4.57
N GLN A 804 -30.52 16.08 -4.29
CA GLN A 804 -29.92 15.80 -2.98
C GLN A 804 -30.38 16.77 -1.89
N HIS A 805 -30.86 16.21 -0.78
CA HIS A 805 -31.10 16.95 0.46
C HIS A 805 -29.77 17.34 1.15
N TRP A 806 -29.82 18.33 2.03
CA TRP A 806 -28.66 18.83 2.79
C TRP A 806 -28.72 18.38 4.26
N THR A 807 -28.80 17.07 4.44
CA THR A 807 -29.17 16.37 5.68
C THR A 807 -28.52 14.99 5.76
N ASP A 808 -28.55 14.37 6.96
CA ASP A 808 -28.06 13.01 7.24
C ASP A 808 -29.19 11.95 7.26
N ASP A 809 -30.26 12.17 6.49
CA ASP A 809 -31.47 11.32 6.39
C ASP A 809 -31.32 10.16 5.39
N GLY A 810 -32.17 9.13 5.48
CA GLY A 810 -32.15 7.97 4.59
C GLY A 810 -31.20 6.84 5.02
N THR A 811 -31.01 5.86 4.14
CA THR A 811 -30.11 4.71 4.34
C THR A 811 -28.64 5.10 4.21
N LEU A 812 -27.73 4.22 4.68
CA LEU A 812 -26.30 4.52 4.69
C LEU A 812 -25.69 4.62 3.27
N SER A 813 -26.15 3.82 2.31
CA SER A 813 -25.70 3.96 0.91
C SER A 813 -26.26 5.22 0.23
N GLU A 814 -27.53 5.61 0.49
CA GLU A 814 -28.08 6.91 0.03
C GLU A 814 -27.30 8.10 0.60
N ARG A 815 -26.91 8.02 1.88
CA ARG A 815 -26.11 9.04 2.57
C ARG A 815 -24.69 9.15 2.01
N GLU A 816 -24.03 8.04 1.69
CA GLU A 816 -22.72 8.06 1.03
C GLU A 816 -22.80 8.58 -0.42
N LEU A 817 -23.81 8.16 -1.19
CA LEU A 817 -24.05 8.70 -2.54
C LEU A 817 -24.29 10.21 -2.51
N ARG A 818 -25.10 10.71 -1.58
CA ARG A 818 -25.34 12.13 -1.32
C ARG A 818 -24.04 12.88 -1.02
N SER A 819 -23.24 12.36 -0.09
CA SER A 819 -21.94 12.94 0.29
C SER A 819 -21.01 13.04 -0.91
N MET A 820 -20.90 11.98 -1.72
CA MET A 820 -20.03 11.97 -2.90
C MET A 820 -20.53 12.92 -4.00
N LEU A 821 -21.83 12.90 -4.33
CA LEU A 821 -22.42 13.77 -5.35
C LEU A 821 -22.31 15.26 -4.98
N LEU A 822 -22.61 15.63 -3.74
CA LEU A 822 -22.49 17.02 -3.28
C LEU A 822 -21.02 17.46 -3.13
N THR A 823 -20.13 16.60 -2.63
CA THR A 823 -18.68 16.90 -2.60
C THR A 823 -18.13 17.14 -4.01
N PHE A 824 -18.47 16.27 -4.97
CA PHE A 824 -18.07 16.43 -6.37
C PHE A 824 -18.63 17.74 -6.97
N ALA A 825 -19.92 18.02 -6.77
CA ALA A 825 -20.57 19.19 -7.32
C ALA A 825 -20.01 20.50 -6.75
N CYS A 826 -19.81 20.59 -5.44
CA CYS A 826 -19.26 21.78 -4.80
C CYS A 826 -17.78 22.00 -5.16
N THR A 827 -16.99 20.94 -5.27
CA THR A 827 -15.59 21.01 -5.72
C THR A 827 -15.50 21.65 -7.10
N HIS A 828 -16.25 21.15 -8.09
CA HIS A 828 -16.19 21.65 -9.47
C HIS A 828 -17.03 22.91 -9.74
N GLY A 829 -17.93 23.30 -8.82
CA GLY A 829 -18.79 24.49 -8.97
C GLY A 829 -20.07 24.25 -9.76
N ILE A 830 -20.54 23.01 -9.76
CA ILE A 830 -21.74 22.53 -10.46
C ILE A 830 -23.01 23.01 -9.75
N ARG A 831 -23.99 23.48 -10.54
CA ARG A 831 -25.32 23.90 -10.09
C ARG A 831 -25.25 24.89 -8.92
N ASN A 832 -26.20 24.79 -7.98
CA ASN A 832 -26.27 25.67 -6.81
C ASN A 832 -25.43 25.18 -5.61
N CYS A 833 -24.62 24.12 -5.76
CA CYS A 833 -23.97 23.45 -4.63
C CYS A 833 -23.13 24.42 -3.79
N ARG A 834 -22.24 25.19 -4.43
CA ARG A 834 -21.40 26.18 -3.74
C ARG A 834 -22.23 27.24 -3.02
N THR A 835 -23.35 27.70 -3.58
CA THR A 835 -24.22 28.70 -2.95
C THR A 835 -24.82 28.19 -1.63
N THR A 836 -25.30 26.94 -1.61
CA THR A 836 -25.85 26.32 -0.39
C THR A 836 -24.74 26.04 0.63
N ALA A 837 -23.63 25.45 0.18
CA ALA A 837 -22.49 25.12 1.03
C ALA A 837 -21.84 26.36 1.66
N SER A 838 -21.61 27.43 0.90
CA SER A 838 -21.13 28.72 1.42
C SER A 838 -22.08 29.28 2.47
N LYS A 839 -23.40 29.25 2.26
CA LYS A 839 -24.36 29.74 3.26
C LYS A 839 -24.26 28.94 4.57
N MET A 840 -24.24 27.61 4.48
CA MET A 840 -24.13 26.75 5.68
C MET A 840 -22.79 26.96 6.41
N PHE A 841 -21.70 27.14 5.66
CA PHE A 841 -20.39 27.49 6.21
C PHE A 841 -20.39 28.87 6.88
N ASP A 842 -20.96 29.89 6.23
CA ASP A 842 -21.03 31.25 6.76
C ASP A 842 -21.85 31.30 8.06
N ASP A 843 -22.98 30.59 8.12
CA ASP A 843 -23.84 30.53 9.30
C ASP A 843 -23.17 29.72 10.44
N TRP A 844 -22.41 28.67 10.11
CA TRP A 844 -21.53 27.94 11.06
C TRP A 844 -20.39 28.83 11.59
N MET A 845 -19.71 29.57 10.72
CA MET A 845 -18.62 30.49 11.08
C MET A 845 -19.13 31.64 11.97
N LYS A 846 -20.30 32.24 11.65
CA LYS A 846 -20.97 33.24 12.51
C LYS A 846 -21.33 32.70 13.89
N SER A 847 -21.64 31.41 14.00
CA SER A 847 -21.88 30.73 15.29
C SER A 847 -20.60 30.39 16.06
N ASN A 848 -19.41 30.76 15.55
CA ASN A 848 -18.10 30.29 16.02
C ASN A 848 -18.08 28.76 16.17
N GLY A 849 -18.56 28.05 15.14
CA GLY A 849 -18.56 26.59 15.06
C GLY A 849 -19.58 25.85 15.95
N THR A 850 -20.52 26.55 16.59
CA THR A 850 -21.48 25.93 17.53
C THR A 850 -22.78 25.42 16.90
N MET A 851 -23.12 25.86 15.68
CA MET A 851 -24.24 25.33 14.91
C MET A 851 -23.91 23.93 14.38
N SER A 852 -24.84 22.97 14.50
CA SER A 852 -24.62 21.64 13.90
C SER A 852 -24.62 21.71 12.37
N LEU A 853 -23.66 21.06 11.73
CA LEU A 853 -23.70 20.72 10.31
C LEU A 853 -24.09 19.24 10.15
N PRO A 854 -24.60 18.80 8.99
CA PRO A 854 -24.79 17.38 8.70
C PRO A 854 -23.42 16.70 8.55
N ASN A 855 -23.18 15.62 9.30
CA ASN A 855 -21.87 14.97 9.44
C ASN A 855 -21.31 14.50 8.09
N ASP A 856 -22.18 14.02 7.20
CA ASP A 856 -21.79 13.49 5.88
C ASP A 856 -21.46 14.61 4.87
N LEU A 857 -21.91 15.84 5.16
CA LEU A 857 -21.78 17.00 4.26
C LEU A 857 -20.75 18.04 4.73
N MET A 858 -20.26 17.91 5.97
CA MET A 858 -19.17 18.74 6.52
C MET A 858 -18.01 18.91 5.54
N LYS A 859 -17.57 17.84 4.86
CA LYS A 859 -16.51 17.90 3.83
C LYS A 859 -16.83 18.89 2.70
N ALA A 860 -18.00 18.76 2.06
CA ALA A 860 -18.42 19.65 0.98
C ALA A 860 -18.60 21.12 1.44
N ILE A 861 -19.08 21.31 2.67
CA ILE A 861 -19.30 22.62 3.30
C ILE A 861 -17.96 23.29 3.60
N PHE A 862 -17.03 22.58 4.27
CA PHE A 862 -15.69 23.08 4.58
C PHE A 862 -14.86 23.34 3.32
N ILE A 863 -14.84 22.45 2.32
CA ILE A 863 -14.17 22.66 1.03
C ILE A 863 -14.64 23.95 0.36
N THR A 864 -15.94 24.26 0.47
CA THR A 864 -16.49 25.49 -0.11
C THR A 864 -16.08 26.74 0.69
N GLY A 865 -16.12 26.68 2.02
CA GLY A 865 -15.68 27.77 2.91
C GLY A 865 -14.19 28.11 2.77
N ALA A 866 -13.34 27.09 2.65
CA ALA A 866 -11.88 27.19 2.52
C ALA A 866 -11.39 27.87 1.21
N LYS A 867 -12.29 28.16 0.27
CA LYS A 867 -11.99 28.99 -0.92
C LYS A 867 -11.94 30.49 -0.59
N THR A 868 -12.48 30.91 0.56
CA THR A 868 -12.33 32.28 1.06
C THR A 868 -11.10 32.40 1.95
N ASN A 869 -10.50 33.59 2.08
CA ASN A 869 -9.38 33.79 2.99
C ASN A 869 -9.78 33.55 4.44
N ASP A 870 -10.83 34.26 4.87
CA ASP A 870 -11.35 34.29 6.22
C ASP A 870 -11.87 32.91 6.66
N GLY A 871 -12.56 32.19 5.76
CA GLY A 871 -13.04 30.84 6.02
C GLY A 871 -11.92 29.80 6.13
N TRP A 872 -10.83 29.95 5.37
CA TRP A 872 -9.64 29.11 5.50
C TRP A 872 -8.91 29.38 6.83
N GLU A 873 -8.74 30.65 7.22
CA GLU A 873 -8.14 31.03 8.51
C GLU A 873 -9.00 30.57 9.69
N PHE A 874 -10.33 30.66 9.57
CA PHE A 874 -11.27 30.12 10.56
C PHE A 874 -11.18 28.59 10.68
N LEU A 875 -11.11 27.86 9.55
CA LEU A 875 -10.93 26.41 9.56
C LEU A 875 -9.60 25.99 10.21
N LEU A 876 -8.49 26.68 9.92
CA LEU A 876 -7.20 26.38 10.56
C LEU A 876 -7.23 26.65 12.07
N LYS A 877 -7.90 27.73 12.50
CA LYS A 877 -8.15 28.03 13.92
C LYS A 877 -8.98 26.92 14.59
N MET A 878 -10.01 26.40 13.92
CA MET A 878 -10.85 25.31 14.45
C MET A 878 -10.08 23.98 14.51
N TYR A 879 -9.33 23.62 13.47
CA TYR A 879 -8.44 22.43 13.46
C TYR A 879 -7.44 22.46 14.62
N SER A 880 -6.91 23.65 14.94
CA SER A 880 -5.97 23.88 16.05
C SER A 880 -6.62 23.84 17.45
N SER A 881 -7.92 23.58 17.54
CA SER A 881 -8.70 23.55 18.79
C SER A 881 -9.13 22.12 19.17
N SER A 882 -9.82 21.98 20.30
CA SER A 882 -10.28 20.69 20.83
C SER A 882 -11.55 20.17 20.14
N VAL A 883 -11.50 19.98 18.82
CA VAL A 883 -12.54 19.31 18.01
C VAL A 883 -12.19 17.82 17.78
N PRO A 884 -13.17 16.94 17.51
CA PRO A 884 -12.91 15.52 17.25
C PRO A 884 -12.02 15.28 16.02
N GLU A 885 -11.19 14.24 16.05
CA GLU A 885 -10.23 13.94 14.97
C GLU A 885 -10.94 13.60 13.64
N ALA A 886 -12.13 12.99 13.70
CA ALA A 886 -12.99 12.79 12.53
C ALA A 886 -13.46 14.12 11.88
N GLU A 887 -13.56 15.20 12.63
CA GLU A 887 -13.83 16.54 12.09
C GLU A 887 -12.55 17.15 11.50
N LYS A 888 -11.40 17.01 12.19
CA LYS A 888 -10.09 17.49 11.72
C LYS A 888 -9.68 16.89 10.39
N SER A 889 -9.98 15.60 10.15
CA SER A 889 -9.76 14.95 8.85
C SER A 889 -10.53 15.65 7.71
N LYS A 890 -11.78 16.05 7.96
CA LYS A 890 -12.59 16.82 7.00
C LYS A 890 -12.08 18.26 6.83
N MET A 891 -11.56 18.86 7.90
CA MET A 891 -10.95 20.20 7.87
C MET A 891 -9.62 20.23 7.09
N ILE A 892 -8.74 19.25 7.27
CA ILE A 892 -7.41 19.26 6.60
C ILE A 892 -7.53 19.06 5.09
N GLU A 893 -8.46 18.19 4.64
CA GLU A 893 -8.83 18.06 3.22
C GLU A 893 -9.38 19.38 2.66
N ALA A 894 -10.23 20.09 3.40
CA ALA A 894 -10.77 21.38 2.99
C ALA A 894 -9.68 22.47 2.89
N LEU A 895 -8.79 22.54 3.88
CA LEU A 895 -7.64 23.46 3.88
C LEU A 895 -6.71 23.18 2.69
N ALA A 896 -6.46 21.91 2.37
CA ALA A 896 -5.66 21.46 1.22
C ALA A 896 -6.37 21.68 -0.14
N SER A 897 -7.71 21.74 -0.16
CA SER A 897 -8.55 22.03 -1.35
C SER A 897 -8.64 23.53 -1.70
N THR A 898 -7.76 24.35 -1.13
CA THR A 898 -7.63 25.78 -1.44
C THR A 898 -7.10 26.01 -2.86
N GLU A 899 -7.19 27.25 -3.35
CA GLU A 899 -6.64 27.67 -4.66
C GLU A 899 -5.38 28.56 -4.50
N ASP A 900 -4.98 28.88 -3.26
CA ASP A 900 -3.78 29.67 -2.96
C ASP A 900 -2.54 28.77 -2.78
N VAL A 901 -1.63 28.82 -3.75
CA VAL A 901 -0.32 28.15 -3.77
C VAL A 901 0.49 28.39 -2.48
N ARG A 902 0.38 29.56 -1.85
CA ARG A 902 1.13 29.86 -0.61
C ARG A 902 0.61 29.04 0.56
N LYS A 903 -0.72 28.85 0.63
CA LYS A 903 -1.38 28.02 1.64
C LYS A 903 -1.11 26.54 1.41
N MET A 904 -1.06 26.10 0.15
CA MET A 904 -0.61 24.74 -0.21
C MET A 904 0.83 24.46 0.28
N MET A 905 1.79 25.35 -0.03
CA MET A 905 3.16 25.21 0.46
C MET A 905 3.23 25.17 1.98
N TRP A 906 2.53 26.09 2.66
CA TRP A 906 2.50 26.20 4.11
C TRP A 906 1.98 24.91 4.77
N LEU A 907 0.91 24.31 4.24
CA LEU A 907 0.35 23.05 4.75
C LEU A 907 1.35 21.88 4.64
N MET A 908 1.99 21.72 3.47
CA MET A 908 2.98 20.65 3.27
C MET A 908 4.22 20.84 4.15
N GLN A 909 4.68 22.09 4.33
CA GLN A 909 5.79 22.42 5.23
C GLN A 909 5.45 22.14 6.70
N ASN A 910 4.31 22.65 7.20
CA ASN A 910 3.92 22.51 8.61
C ASN A 910 3.59 21.07 9.00
N SER A 911 3.08 20.25 8.07
CA SER A 911 2.87 18.82 8.30
C SER A 911 4.19 18.03 8.28
N LEU A 912 5.14 18.36 7.39
CA LEU A 912 6.49 17.78 7.41
C LEU A 912 7.28 18.16 8.69
N GLU A 913 7.02 19.33 9.26
CA GLU A 913 7.58 19.77 10.54
C GLU A 913 6.88 19.14 11.76
N GLY A 914 5.57 18.89 11.68
CA GLY A 914 4.80 18.12 12.68
C GLY A 914 4.23 18.91 13.86
N GLU A 915 4.57 20.19 14.03
CA GLU A 915 4.21 20.96 15.25
C GLU A 915 2.75 21.44 15.31
N ILE A 916 2.18 21.86 14.17
CA ILE A 916 0.80 22.36 14.06
C ILE A 916 -0.12 21.29 13.46
N ILE A 917 0.37 20.57 12.46
CA ILE A 917 -0.32 19.51 11.72
C ILE A 917 0.55 18.26 11.87
N ARG A 918 -0.02 17.14 12.34
CA ARG A 918 0.76 15.90 12.57
C ARG A 918 1.33 15.38 11.25
N THR A 919 2.51 14.77 11.26
CA THR A 919 3.18 14.33 10.02
C THR A 919 2.51 13.11 9.38
N GLN A 920 1.71 12.35 10.16
CA GLN A 920 0.84 11.28 9.68
C GLN A 920 -0.22 11.74 8.65
N GLU A 921 -0.44 13.05 8.50
CA GLU A 921 -1.37 13.67 7.53
C GLU A 921 -0.68 14.04 6.20
N LEU A 922 0.66 14.07 6.15
CA LEU A 922 1.42 14.69 5.06
C LEU A 922 1.13 14.05 3.69
N SER A 923 1.04 12.73 3.62
CA SER A 923 0.72 12.02 2.37
C SER A 923 -0.69 12.35 1.86
N HIS A 924 -1.65 12.57 2.77
CA HIS A 924 -3.04 12.92 2.43
C HIS A 924 -3.17 14.38 1.97
N ILE A 925 -2.39 15.27 2.59
CA ILE A 925 -2.25 16.68 2.18
C ILE A 925 -1.63 16.78 0.79
N ILE A 926 -0.52 16.07 0.54
CA ILE A 926 0.13 16.01 -0.78
C ILE A 926 -0.84 15.46 -1.84
N ALA A 927 -1.56 14.36 -1.54
CA ALA A 927 -2.55 13.80 -2.45
C ALA A 927 -3.68 14.79 -2.77
N THR A 928 -4.27 15.42 -1.76
CA THR A 928 -5.35 16.40 -1.93
C THR A 928 -4.90 17.61 -2.75
N ILE A 929 -3.72 18.17 -2.46
CA ILE A 929 -3.14 19.29 -3.23
C ILE A 929 -2.89 18.87 -4.68
N SER A 930 -2.40 17.65 -4.92
CA SER A 930 -2.09 17.13 -6.26
C SER A 930 -3.30 17.10 -7.21
N HIS A 931 -4.52 17.00 -6.67
CA HIS A 931 -5.74 17.00 -7.49
C HIS A 931 -6.13 18.38 -8.00
N SER A 932 -5.59 19.47 -7.46
CA SER A 932 -5.84 20.84 -7.96
C SER A 932 -4.99 21.19 -9.19
N LEU A 933 -5.45 22.12 -10.04
CA LEU A 933 -4.69 22.53 -11.22
C LEU A 933 -3.32 23.16 -10.89
N PRO A 934 -3.19 24.14 -9.95
CA PRO A 934 -1.86 24.66 -9.59
C PRO A 934 -1.07 23.71 -8.68
N GLY A 935 -1.75 22.87 -7.87
CA GLY A 935 -1.09 22.03 -6.87
C GLY A 935 -0.42 20.77 -7.41
N HIS A 936 -0.79 20.27 -8.61
CA HIS A 936 -0.18 19.03 -9.14
C HIS A 936 1.34 19.17 -9.40
N LEU A 937 1.79 20.29 -9.97
CA LEU A 937 3.22 20.60 -10.13
C LEU A 937 3.87 20.89 -8.76
N LEU A 938 3.20 21.68 -7.91
CA LEU A 938 3.71 22.08 -6.60
C LEU A 938 3.95 20.90 -5.66
N ALA A 939 3.09 19.89 -5.69
CA ALA A 939 3.23 18.66 -4.91
C ALA A 939 4.47 17.87 -5.34
N TRP A 940 4.71 17.75 -6.65
CA TRP A 940 5.91 17.12 -7.20
C TRP A 940 7.19 17.92 -6.89
N ASP A 941 7.17 19.25 -7.03
CA ASP A 941 8.27 20.12 -6.62
C ASP A 941 8.60 19.97 -5.12
N PHE A 942 7.58 19.95 -4.26
CA PHE A 942 7.77 19.74 -2.82
C PHE A 942 8.45 18.39 -2.51
N VAL A 943 8.05 17.32 -3.20
CA VAL A 943 8.65 15.97 -3.06
C VAL A 943 10.10 15.97 -3.52
N LYS A 944 10.43 16.61 -4.66
CA LYS A 944 11.81 16.69 -5.16
C LYS A 944 12.75 17.40 -4.19
N GLU A 945 12.33 18.54 -3.67
CA GLU A 945 13.12 19.41 -2.77
C GLU A 945 13.25 18.83 -1.35
N ASN A 946 12.25 18.08 -0.86
CA ASN A 946 12.25 17.54 0.51
C ASN A 946 12.51 16.03 0.59
N TRP A 947 12.91 15.38 -0.51
CA TRP A 947 13.13 13.91 -0.57
C TRP A 947 13.92 13.36 0.61
N GLU A 948 15.07 13.96 0.95
CA GLU A 948 15.90 13.51 2.08
C GLU A 948 15.23 13.63 3.45
N LYS A 949 14.25 14.54 3.63
CA LYS A 949 13.48 14.62 4.88
C LYS A 949 12.40 13.55 4.90
N LEU A 950 11.72 13.35 3.76
CA LEU A 950 10.70 12.32 3.59
C LEU A 950 11.28 10.93 3.88
N THR A 951 12.42 10.58 3.29
CA THR A 951 13.08 9.27 3.47
C THR A 951 13.79 9.08 4.81
N ARG A 952 13.91 10.14 5.63
CA ARG A 952 14.35 10.05 7.04
C ARG A 952 13.18 9.88 8.02
N LYS A 953 11.97 10.30 7.63
CA LYS A 953 10.75 10.20 8.46
C LYS A 953 9.93 8.94 8.17
N PHE A 954 9.97 8.47 6.93
CA PHE A 954 9.32 7.25 6.43
C PHE A 954 10.35 6.40 5.68
N HIS A 955 10.33 5.08 5.86
CA HIS A 955 11.29 4.20 5.21
C HIS A 955 11.09 4.14 3.68
N LEU A 956 12.17 3.84 2.94
CA LEU A 956 12.06 3.47 1.52
C LEU A 956 11.22 2.19 1.38
N GLY A 957 10.46 2.07 0.30
CA GLY A 957 9.49 0.98 0.09
C GLY A 957 8.15 1.16 0.84
N SER A 958 8.13 1.86 1.99
CA SER A 958 6.92 2.01 2.82
C SER A 958 5.72 2.58 2.05
N TYR A 959 4.51 2.11 2.39
CA TYR A 959 3.24 2.56 1.78
C TYR A 959 3.09 4.08 1.72
N THR A 960 3.65 4.80 2.70
CA THR A 960 3.63 6.27 2.74
C THR A 960 4.46 6.90 1.61
N ILE A 961 5.67 6.38 1.37
CA ILE A 961 6.50 6.81 0.24
C ILE A 961 5.87 6.39 -1.09
N GLN A 962 5.31 5.19 -1.19
CA GLN A 962 4.57 4.75 -2.39
C GLN A 962 3.42 5.72 -2.74
N ASN A 963 2.59 6.08 -1.75
CA ASN A 963 1.46 6.99 -1.94
C ASN A 963 1.90 8.41 -2.31
N ILE A 964 2.95 8.94 -1.66
CA ILE A 964 3.50 10.27 -1.98
C ILE A 964 3.99 10.34 -3.43
N ILE A 965 4.73 9.32 -3.90
CA ILE A 965 5.21 9.23 -5.28
C ILE A 965 4.03 9.09 -6.25
N SER A 966 3.14 8.14 -6.00
CA SER A 966 2.00 7.87 -6.88
C SER A 966 1.07 9.09 -7.01
N SER A 967 0.68 9.71 -5.89
CA SER A 967 -0.21 10.86 -5.91
C SER A 967 0.40 12.08 -6.62
N SER A 968 1.69 12.36 -6.39
CA SER A 968 2.37 13.52 -7.01
C SER A 968 2.71 13.35 -8.50
N THR A 969 2.65 12.12 -9.05
CA THR A 969 3.11 11.84 -10.43
C THR A 969 2.06 11.20 -11.37
N SER A 970 1.06 10.49 -10.82
CA SER A 970 0.07 9.71 -11.59
C SER A 970 -0.82 10.51 -12.55
N GLN A 971 -0.88 11.83 -12.41
CA GLN A 971 -1.66 12.73 -13.28
C GLN A 971 -0.84 13.30 -14.47
N PHE A 972 0.47 13.03 -14.56
CA PHE A 972 1.30 13.51 -15.66
C PHE A 972 1.06 12.71 -16.96
N SER A 973 0.93 13.43 -18.08
CA SER A 973 0.60 12.87 -19.41
C SER A 973 1.49 13.40 -20.55
N THR A 974 2.74 13.76 -20.24
CA THR A 974 3.71 14.31 -21.21
C THR A 974 5.04 13.57 -21.16
N LYS A 975 5.76 13.55 -22.30
CA LYS A 975 7.10 12.95 -22.43
C LYS A 975 8.17 13.75 -21.67
N VAL A 976 7.89 15.00 -21.31
CA VAL A 976 8.78 15.85 -20.48
C VAL A 976 8.73 15.41 -19.02
N HIS A 977 7.54 15.34 -18.40
CA HIS A 977 7.41 14.87 -17.02
C HIS A 977 7.89 13.41 -16.85
N LEU A 978 7.69 12.56 -17.88
CA LEU A 978 8.24 11.20 -17.90
C LEU A 978 9.77 11.17 -17.78
N LEU A 979 10.46 12.03 -18.53
CA LEU A 979 11.91 12.14 -18.48
C LEU A 979 12.36 12.74 -17.14
N GLU A 980 11.66 13.75 -16.65
CA GLU A 980 11.94 14.43 -15.38
C GLU A 980 11.85 13.48 -14.18
N VAL A 981 10.72 12.77 -14.03
CA VAL A 981 10.48 11.81 -12.93
C VAL A 981 11.53 10.69 -12.96
N ARG A 982 11.86 10.17 -14.15
CA ARG A 982 12.93 9.18 -14.31
C ARG A 982 14.29 9.73 -13.88
N THR A 983 14.72 10.86 -14.45
CA THR A 983 16.03 11.47 -14.19
C THR A 983 16.18 11.83 -12.71
N PHE A 984 15.09 12.26 -12.06
CA PHE A 984 15.09 12.55 -10.63
C PHE A 984 15.45 11.30 -9.81
N PHE A 985 14.73 10.18 -9.94
CA PHE A 985 15.01 9.00 -9.14
C PHE A 985 16.34 8.34 -9.49
N GLU A 986 16.74 8.35 -10.77
CA GLU A 986 18.09 7.95 -11.22
C GLU A 986 19.21 8.81 -10.59
N SER A 987 18.95 10.08 -10.27
CA SER A 987 19.91 11.00 -9.64
C SER A 987 20.02 10.87 -8.11
N LYS A 988 19.09 10.18 -7.43
CA LYS A 988 19.07 10.10 -5.96
C LYS A 988 19.90 8.94 -5.43
N SER A 989 19.55 7.71 -5.78
CA SER A 989 20.34 6.52 -5.41
C SER A 989 19.94 5.30 -6.25
N GLU A 990 20.80 4.27 -6.27
CA GLU A 990 20.52 3.04 -7.03
C GLU A 990 19.31 2.29 -6.43
N GLU A 991 19.15 2.32 -5.10
CA GLU A 991 17.99 1.80 -4.38
C GLU A 991 16.72 2.59 -4.71
N SER A 992 16.78 3.93 -4.63
CA SER A 992 15.66 4.82 -4.94
C SER A 992 15.13 4.61 -6.35
N SER A 993 16.01 4.47 -7.35
CA SER A 993 15.61 4.20 -8.74
C SER A 993 15.07 2.79 -8.97
N LYS A 994 15.36 1.83 -8.08
CA LYS A 994 14.90 0.44 -8.17
C LYS A 994 13.54 0.18 -7.50
N LEU A 995 13.01 1.12 -6.71
CA LEU A 995 11.71 0.96 -6.06
C LEU A 995 10.58 0.64 -7.06
N ARG A 996 9.66 -0.22 -6.65
CA ARG A 996 8.49 -0.66 -7.43
C ARG A 996 7.54 0.50 -7.71
N CYS A 997 7.24 1.31 -6.70
CA CYS A 997 6.41 2.52 -6.86
C CYS A 997 7.00 3.56 -7.83
N VAL A 998 8.33 3.63 -7.98
CA VAL A 998 8.99 4.47 -9.00
C VAL A 998 8.79 3.90 -10.40
N LYS A 999 8.88 2.57 -10.57
CA LYS A 999 8.59 1.89 -11.84
C LYS A 999 7.12 2.01 -12.22
N GLU A 1000 6.22 1.82 -11.26
CA GLU A 1000 4.76 1.98 -11.41
C GLU A 1000 4.40 3.42 -11.81
N ALA A 1001 5.00 4.44 -11.19
CA ALA A 1001 4.84 5.83 -11.58
C ALA A 1001 5.34 6.08 -13.02
N ILE A 1002 6.55 5.63 -13.35
CA ILE A 1002 7.14 5.76 -14.69
C ILE A 1002 6.31 5.05 -15.77
N GLU A 1003 5.69 3.91 -15.46
CA GLU A 1003 4.77 3.18 -16.35
C GLU A 1003 3.41 3.88 -16.46
N THR A 1004 2.84 4.36 -15.35
CA THR A 1004 1.58 5.13 -15.33
C THR A 1004 1.67 6.38 -16.21
N ILE A 1005 2.78 7.13 -16.14
CA ILE A 1005 3.00 8.30 -17.00
C ILE A 1005 3.11 7.89 -18.48
N GLN A 1006 3.72 6.74 -18.79
CA GLN A 1006 3.77 6.21 -20.17
C GLN A 1006 2.38 5.84 -20.69
N LEU A 1007 1.55 5.19 -19.86
CA LEU A 1007 0.17 4.86 -20.19
C LEU A 1007 -0.66 6.12 -20.41
N ASN A 1008 -0.54 7.13 -19.54
CA ASN A 1008 -1.19 8.43 -19.72
C ASN A 1008 -0.77 9.10 -21.03
N VAL A 1009 0.51 9.09 -21.38
CA VAL A 1009 1.01 9.60 -22.66
C VAL A 1009 0.39 8.85 -23.84
N GLN A 1010 0.39 7.51 -23.81
CA GLN A 1010 -0.17 6.67 -24.87
C GLN A 1010 -1.68 6.83 -25.02
N TRP A 1011 -2.41 6.92 -23.90
CA TRP A 1011 -3.86 7.17 -23.88
C TRP A 1011 -4.18 8.54 -24.50
N MET A 1012 -3.46 9.59 -24.09
CA MET A 1012 -3.64 10.93 -24.67
C MET A 1012 -3.29 10.97 -26.16
N GLU A 1013 -2.23 10.27 -26.60
CA GLU A 1013 -1.86 10.18 -28.03
C GLU A 1013 -2.89 9.36 -28.85
N THR A 1014 -3.56 8.40 -28.24
CA THR A 1014 -4.50 7.49 -28.91
C THR A 1014 -5.96 7.96 -28.90
N ASN A 1015 -6.40 8.67 -27.85
CA ASN A 1015 -7.81 8.93 -27.57
C ASN A 1015 -8.21 10.41 -27.54
N LEU A 1016 -7.28 11.36 -27.43
CA LEU A 1016 -7.60 12.80 -27.36
C LEU A 1016 -8.41 13.27 -28.58
N VAL A 1017 -7.94 12.99 -29.81
CA VAL A 1017 -8.65 13.42 -31.04
C VAL A 1017 -10.02 12.77 -31.15
N LYS A 1018 -10.12 11.45 -30.88
CA LYS A 1018 -11.40 10.72 -30.89
C LYS A 1018 -12.41 11.28 -29.88
N LEU A 1019 -11.92 11.78 -28.74
CA LEU A 1019 -12.74 12.42 -27.71
C LEU A 1019 -13.15 13.85 -28.12
N GLN A 1020 -12.28 14.61 -28.80
CA GLN A 1020 -12.57 15.92 -29.40
C GLN A 1020 -13.57 15.85 -30.58
N GLU A 1021 -13.61 14.72 -31.29
CA GLU A 1021 -14.56 14.43 -32.38
C GLU A 1021 -15.94 13.97 -31.86
N TRP A 1022 -16.02 13.41 -30.65
CA TRP A 1022 -17.24 12.84 -30.08
C TRP A 1022 -18.00 13.77 -29.11
N LEU A 1023 -17.29 14.66 -28.40
CA LEU A 1023 -17.85 15.66 -27.47
C LEU A 1023 -18.02 17.05 -28.10
#